data_AF-A0A0D3DGA3-F1
#
_entry.id   AF-A0A0D3DGA3-F1
#
_cell.length_a   1.000
_cell.length_b   1.000
_cell.length_c   1.000
_cell.angle_alpha   90.00
_cell.angle_beta   90.00
_cell.angle_gamma   90.00
#
_symmetry.space_group_name_H-M   'P 1'
#
loop_
_entity.id
_entity.type
_entity.pdbx_description
1 polymer ?
#
loop_
_entity_poly.entity_id
_entity_poly.type
_entity_poly.pdbx_seq_one_letter_code
_entity_poly.pdbx_strand_id
1 'polypeptide(L)'
;RTKKTLSPSNKSPSVSEKKKRIRRSRKSQRREEERQVITKFRRGNPTMRGLFLLCGVVLIQLLAVQTDAQGSKSKWQTLTGFSPRVIARGGFSGLFPDSSIDAYNFAMLTSVEDVVLWCDLQLTKDGAGICFPGLTMSNASNIEAAYPNRTNTYLVNGVSTQGWFTIDFSLKDLNKVNLIRGILSRSERFDGNGYSILTVQDVNTELKPQGLWLNVQHEAFYAQHNLSMTTFLTTTSKTIIIDFISSPEVNFFKKIAGRFGREGPIFVFRFLEKETFEPTTNRTYSSILSNLTFVKTFASGILVPKSYVLPLDDKQYLLPSTSLVQDAHKAGLEVFVSGFANDVDIAHDYSYDPVSEYLSFVDNGNFSVDGVLSDFPITASASVVDFLVISKNGASGDYPGCTDLAYAKAIKDGADVIDCLVQMSSDGTPFCSSSIDLGNTTMVAQTPLRNRSTNVPELSSLGGIYTFSLTWPEIQTLTPAISNPYRTYNMFRNPNERNAGKLVSLTEFLNLAKNSTSLSGVLISVENAAYLRENQGIDVVKAVLDTLTQTGYTNITTKKVMIQSTNSSVLLDFKKQSRYETVYKVEETIRDILDSAIEDIKAFASAVVIVKSSVFPDSEGFVTGQTNVVERLQKSQLPVYVELFQNEFVSQPYDFFSDANVEINSYVTGAGVNGTVTEFPYTAARYRKNRCLGSKETPPYMAPVQPGGLLQVVNHASLPPAEAPNPVFTDADVTEPPLPPVTAKAPTSTPGTPSEPSTNAPAPSGQTRLTLSLLLSVFPMAIASLLLL
;
A
#
# COMPACT_ATOMS: atom_id res chain seq x y z
N ARG A 1 25.65 58.23 24.85
CA ARG A 1 26.43 58.08 26.12
C ARG A 1 25.48 57.40 27.11
N THR A 2 25.80 56.32 27.81
CA THR A 2 27.13 55.88 28.32
C THR A 2 27.23 54.34 28.34
N LYS A 3 28.45 53.79 28.21
CA LYS A 3 28.70 52.34 28.26
C LYS A 3 28.37 51.75 29.63
N LYS A 4 27.87 50.50 29.68
CA LYS A 4 28.04 49.60 30.83
C LYS A 4 28.59 48.27 30.35
N THR A 5 29.75 47.90 30.90
CA THR A 5 30.45 46.63 30.69
C THR A 5 29.77 45.51 31.47
N LEU A 6 29.73 44.30 30.89
CA LEU A 6 29.40 43.06 31.60
C LEU A 6 30.61 42.12 31.57
N SER A 7 30.90 41.47 32.70
CA SER A 7 31.87 40.38 32.81
C SER A 7 31.26 39.04 32.31
N PRO A 8 32.08 38.03 31.96
CA PRO A 8 31.57 36.80 31.38
C PRO A 8 30.87 35.91 32.43
N SER A 9 29.75 35.29 32.05
CA SER A 9 29.07 34.28 32.86
C SER A 9 29.65 32.88 32.63
N ASN A 10 29.65 32.07 33.69
CA ASN A 10 30.04 30.65 33.64
C ASN A 10 29.08 29.87 32.73
N LYS A 11 29.57 29.33 31.60
CA LYS A 11 28.85 28.28 30.86
C LYS A 11 28.97 26.95 31.59
N SER A 12 27.83 26.38 31.97
CA SER A 12 27.73 24.99 32.40
C SER A 12 28.01 24.05 31.20
N PRO A 13 28.77 22.95 31.38
CA PRO A 13 29.12 22.06 30.28
C PRO A 13 27.92 21.26 29.79
N SER A 14 27.88 21.01 28.47
CA SER A 14 26.77 20.33 27.80
C SER A 14 26.60 18.88 28.27
N VAL A 15 25.40 18.32 28.04
CA VAL A 15 25.07 16.92 28.37
C VAL A 15 26.04 15.93 27.69
N SER A 16 26.57 16.28 26.50
CA SER A 16 27.59 15.52 25.78
C SER A 16 28.92 15.42 26.55
N GLU A 17 29.42 16.53 27.09
CA GLU A 17 30.67 16.53 27.89
C GLU A 17 30.54 15.77 29.20
N LYS A 18 29.39 15.87 29.88
CA LYS A 18 29.10 15.07 31.09
C LYS A 18 29.13 13.57 30.77
N LYS A 19 28.49 13.12 29.67
CA LYS A 19 28.56 11.72 29.21
C LYS A 19 30.01 11.28 28.87
N LYS A 20 30.82 12.16 28.25
CA LYS A 20 32.24 11.90 27.93
C LYS A 20 33.12 11.75 29.19
N ARG A 21 32.91 12.58 30.23
CA ARG A 21 33.61 12.43 31.53
C ARG A 21 33.24 11.13 32.26
N ILE A 22 31.95 10.77 32.30
CA ILE A 22 31.48 9.53 32.96
C ILE A 22 32.08 8.28 32.29
N ARG A 23 32.13 8.23 30.95
CA ARG A 23 32.78 7.12 30.22
C ARG A 23 34.29 7.01 30.51
N ARG A 24 35.02 8.12 30.68
CA ARG A 24 36.44 8.10 31.05
C ARG A 24 36.65 7.59 32.50
N SER A 25 35.81 8.01 33.44
CA SER A 25 35.87 7.56 34.85
C SER A 25 35.72 6.03 34.97
N ARG A 26 34.65 5.46 34.37
CA ARG A 26 34.41 4.00 34.40
C ARG A 26 35.53 3.17 33.76
N LYS A 27 36.19 3.71 32.72
CA LYS A 27 37.32 3.02 32.04
C LYS A 27 38.63 3.08 32.84
N SER A 28 38.77 4.04 33.77
CA SER A 28 39.85 4.08 34.76
C SER A 28 39.63 3.04 35.86
N GLN A 29 38.44 3.06 36.46
CA GLN A 29 38.08 2.21 37.60
C GLN A 29 38.22 0.71 37.28
N ARG A 30 37.77 0.28 36.08
CA ARG A 30 37.91 -1.11 35.62
C ARG A 30 39.37 -1.57 35.47
N ARG A 31 40.29 -0.68 35.09
CA ARG A 31 41.73 -0.97 34.98
C ARG A 31 42.44 -1.05 36.34
N GLU A 32 41.87 -0.43 37.36
CA GLU A 32 42.33 -0.53 38.76
C GLU A 32 41.95 -1.89 39.35
N GLU A 33 40.69 -2.32 39.13
CA GLU A 33 40.16 -3.63 39.54
C GLU A 33 40.93 -4.79 38.89
N GLU A 34 41.17 -4.74 37.57
CA GLU A 34 41.99 -5.72 36.85
C GLU A 34 43.41 -5.87 37.45
N ARG A 35 44.04 -4.76 37.87
CA ARG A 35 45.36 -4.80 38.53
C ARG A 35 45.33 -5.43 39.92
N GLN A 36 44.25 -5.24 40.69
CA GLN A 36 44.09 -5.85 42.02
C GLN A 36 43.85 -7.37 41.94
N VAL A 37 43.13 -7.85 40.93
CA VAL A 37 42.92 -9.29 40.69
C VAL A 37 44.25 -9.99 40.34
N ILE A 38 45.03 -9.40 39.42
CA ILE A 38 46.32 -9.96 38.96
C ILE A 38 47.36 -10.01 40.09
N THR A 39 47.35 -9.04 41.02
CA THR A 39 48.28 -9.03 42.17
C THR A 39 47.92 -10.05 43.26
N LYS A 40 46.63 -10.35 43.49
CA LYS A 40 46.21 -11.43 44.40
C LYS A 40 46.60 -12.82 43.90
N PHE A 41 46.58 -13.07 42.58
CA PHE A 41 46.86 -14.39 42.01
C PHE A 41 48.33 -14.85 42.15
N ARG A 42 49.27 -13.94 42.47
CA ARG A 42 50.71 -14.23 42.56
C ARG A 42 51.21 -14.74 43.93
N ARG A 43 50.34 -14.93 44.94
CA ARG A 43 50.76 -15.24 46.34
C ARG A 43 50.28 -16.60 46.92
N GLY A 44 49.76 -17.51 46.11
CA GLY A 44 49.27 -18.84 46.56
C GLY A 44 50.30 -19.98 46.44
N ASN A 45 50.29 -20.91 47.41
CA ASN A 45 51.23 -22.04 47.55
C ASN A 45 51.26 -23.03 46.36
N PRO A 46 52.41 -23.66 46.05
CA PRO A 46 52.60 -24.40 44.79
C PRO A 46 51.95 -25.80 44.75
N THR A 47 51.73 -26.45 45.89
CA THR A 47 51.23 -27.85 45.95
C THR A 47 49.74 -28.00 45.64
N MET A 48 48.97 -26.92 45.63
CA MET A 48 47.53 -26.93 45.30
C MET A 48 47.25 -26.66 43.81
N ARG A 49 48.28 -26.62 42.95
CA ARG A 49 48.13 -26.34 41.51
C ARG A 49 47.79 -27.58 40.66
N GLY A 50 48.35 -28.74 40.97
CA GLY A 50 48.21 -29.93 40.12
C GLY A 50 46.77 -30.46 40.01
N LEU A 51 46.06 -30.55 41.14
CA LEU A 51 44.72 -31.15 41.19
C LEU A 51 43.63 -30.21 40.62
N PHE A 52 43.76 -28.89 40.82
CA PHE A 52 42.86 -27.90 40.24
C PHE A 52 43.05 -27.72 38.72
N LEU A 53 44.25 -27.98 38.18
CA LEU A 53 44.49 -27.92 36.74
C LEU A 53 43.80 -29.08 35.99
N LEU A 54 43.83 -30.31 36.50
CA LEU A 54 43.12 -31.42 35.82
C LEU A 54 41.60 -31.27 35.90
N CYS A 55 41.03 -30.99 37.08
CA CYS A 55 39.57 -30.74 37.17
C CYS A 55 39.14 -29.49 36.40
N GLY A 56 39.99 -28.45 36.34
CA GLY A 56 39.74 -27.24 35.55
C GLY A 56 39.70 -27.51 34.05
N VAL A 57 40.65 -28.28 33.50
CA VAL A 57 40.67 -28.60 32.06
C VAL A 57 39.49 -29.50 31.66
N VAL A 58 39.10 -30.45 32.52
CA VAL A 58 37.91 -31.30 32.26
C VAL A 58 36.61 -30.50 32.36
N LEU A 59 36.47 -29.58 33.33
CA LEU A 59 35.33 -28.65 33.35
C LEU A 59 35.32 -27.69 32.15
N ILE A 60 36.49 -27.19 31.72
CA ILE A 60 36.57 -26.31 30.54
C ILE A 60 36.23 -27.06 29.25
N GLN A 61 36.59 -28.35 29.12
CA GLN A 61 36.19 -29.18 27.97
C GLN A 61 34.69 -29.51 28.00
N LEU A 62 34.10 -29.80 29.17
CA LEU A 62 32.65 -30.04 29.30
C LEU A 62 31.81 -28.76 29.16
N LEU A 63 32.33 -27.61 29.60
CA LEU A 63 31.69 -26.30 29.38
C LEU A 63 31.86 -25.81 27.94
N ALA A 64 33.00 -26.06 27.29
CA ALA A 64 33.21 -25.70 25.88
C ALA A 64 32.25 -26.44 24.92
N VAL A 65 31.76 -27.62 25.30
CA VAL A 65 30.73 -28.36 24.54
C VAL A 65 29.30 -27.91 24.89
N GLN A 66 29.11 -26.99 25.84
CA GLN A 66 27.80 -26.41 26.18
C GLN A 66 27.71 -24.87 26.08
N THR A 67 28.82 -24.16 25.81
CA THR A 67 28.78 -22.70 25.55
C THR A 67 28.44 -22.32 24.10
N ASP A 68 28.48 -23.26 23.15
CA ASP A 68 28.06 -23.03 21.74
C ASP A 68 26.55 -23.18 21.49
N ALA A 69 25.73 -23.33 22.55
CA ALA A 69 24.27 -23.51 22.46
C ALA A 69 23.45 -22.31 22.98
N GLN A 70 24.09 -21.21 23.40
CA GLN A 70 23.41 -19.97 23.82
C GLN A 70 24.04 -18.69 23.25
N GLY A 71 24.56 -18.76 22.03
CA GLY A 71 24.59 -17.58 21.16
C GLY A 71 23.16 -17.13 20.88
N SER A 72 22.87 -15.83 21.00
CA SER A 72 21.55 -15.26 20.70
C SER A 72 21.07 -15.76 19.33
N LYS A 73 19.96 -16.50 19.27
CA LYS A 73 19.29 -16.77 18.00
C LYS A 73 18.99 -15.41 17.38
N SER A 74 19.58 -15.13 16.21
CA SER A 74 19.26 -13.96 15.42
C SER A 74 17.74 -13.92 15.20
N LYS A 75 17.13 -12.74 15.31
CA LYS A 75 15.71 -12.58 14.96
C LYS A 75 15.50 -12.71 13.44
N TRP A 76 16.50 -12.32 12.66
CA TRP A 76 16.43 -12.23 11.20
C TRP A 76 17.34 -13.27 10.54
N GLN A 77 16.92 -13.81 9.40
CA GLN A 77 17.70 -14.78 8.62
C GLN A 77 18.62 -14.09 7.59
N THR A 78 19.07 -12.88 7.91
CA THR A 78 20.07 -12.10 7.16
C THR A 78 21.47 -12.64 7.42
N LEU A 79 22.45 -12.34 6.56
CA LEU A 79 23.82 -12.81 6.71
C LEU A 79 24.45 -12.35 8.02
N THR A 80 24.10 -11.13 8.45
CA THR A 80 24.64 -10.49 9.67
C THR A 80 23.77 -10.72 10.90
N GLY A 81 22.53 -11.19 10.73
CA GLY A 81 21.52 -11.31 11.79
C GLY A 81 20.88 -9.99 12.24
N PHE A 82 21.24 -8.86 11.62
CA PHE A 82 20.56 -7.58 11.83
C PHE A 82 19.27 -7.49 11.02
N SER A 83 18.43 -6.49 11.33
CA SER A 83 17.25 -6.18 10.52
C SER A 83 17.65 -5.82 9.08
N PRO A 84 16.87 -6.25 8.07
CA PRO A 84 17.06 -5.82 6.69
C PRO A 84 17.05 -4.30 6.57
N ARG A 85 17.93 -3.75 5.74
CA ARG A 85 18.06 -2.30 5.52
C ARG A 85 16.99 -1.78 4.57
N VAL A 86 16.45 -0.60 4.87
CA VAL A 86 15.65 0.18 3.91
C VAL A 86 16.56 1.12 3.14
N ILE A 87 16.53 1.05 1.81
CA ILE A 87 17.33 1.88 0.92
C ILE A 87 16.37 2.65 0.00
N ALA A 88 16.40 3.99 0.08
CA ALA A 88 15.48 4.88 -0.62
C ALA A 88 16.06 5.28 -2.00
N ARG A 89 15.53 4.72 -3.08
CA ARG A 89 16.03 4.91 -4.46
C ARG A 89 15.79 6.35 -4.92
N GLY A 90 16.84 7.18 -4.90
CA GLY A 90 16.70 8.61 -5.19
C GLY A 90 15.85 9.34 -4.14
N GLY A 91 15.80 8.83 -2.91
CA GLY A 91 14.86 9.27 -1.88
C GLY A 91 13.48 8.63 -2.07
N PHE A 92 12.41 9.38 -1.79
CA PHE A 92 11.02 8.98 -2.00
C PHE A 92 10.61 9.28 -3.46
N SER A 93 11.30 8.64 -4.41
CA SER A 93 11.08 8.85 -5.85
C SER A 93 9.72 8.35 -6.34
N GLY A 94 9.01 7.56 -5.52
CA GLY A 94 7.61 7.17 -5.73
C GLY A 94 6.65 8.35 -5.79
N LEU A 95 7.01 9.48 -5.15
CA LEU A 95 6.17 10.68 -5.06
C LEU A 95 6.81 11.90 -5.71
N PHE A 96 8.10 12.14 -5.45
CA PHE A 96 8.82 13.32 -5.92
C PHE A 96 9.78 12.99 -7.07
N PRO A 97 10.22 13.98 -7.88
CA PRO A 97 11.32 13.81 -8.83
C PRO A 97 12.55 13.15 -8.18
N ASP A 98 13.08 12.13 -8.84
CA ASP A 98 14.19 11.29 -8.34
C ASP A 98 15.40 12.15 -7.97
N SER A 99 15.99 11.88 -6.79
CA SER A 99 17.17 12.57 -6.27
C SER A 99 16.99 14.08 -6.00
N SER A 100 15.75 14.57 -5.96
CA SER A 100 15.43 15.92 -5.49
C SER A 100 15.61 16.06 -3.97
N ILE A 101 15.78 17.30 -3.51
CA ILE A 101 15.95 17.61 -2.09
C ILE A 101 14.75 17.14 -1.25
N ASP A 102 13.53 17.28 -1.79
CA ASP A 102 12.31 16.86 -1.09
C ASP A 102 12.09 15.35 -1.16
N ALA A 103 12.48 14.67 -2.25
CA ALA A 103 12.51 13.21 -2.28
C ALA A 103 13.39 12.65 -1.14
N TYR A 104 14.59 13.20 -0.96
CA TYR A 104 15.50 12.75 0.10
C TYR A 104 15.04 13.13 1.51
N ASN A 105 14.61 14.40 1.72
CA ASN A 105 14.06 14.84 3.00
C ASN A 105 12.85 13.99 3.41
N PHE A 106 11.91 13.74 2.49
CA PHE A 106 10.69 13.00 2.79
C PHE A 106 10.99 11.53 3.11
N ALA A 107 11.95 10.91 2.42
CA ALA A 107 12.44 9.57 2.79
C ALA A 107 13.02 9.53 4.23
N MET A 108 13.80 10.54 4.62
CA MET A 108 14.34 10.62 5.99
C MET A 108 13.27 10.93 7.05
N LEU A 109 12.20 11.64 6.69
CA LEU A 109 11.09 11.98 7.58
C LEU A 109 10.07 10.85 7.77
N THR A 110 9.91 9.96 6.79
CA THR A 110 8.83 8.96 6.74
C THR A 110 9.29 7.50 6.83
N SER A 111 10.59 7.24 6.95
CA SER A 111 11.17 5.89 7.01
C SER A 111 11.72 5.54 8.39
N VAL A 112 12.43 4.41 8.50
CA VAL A 112 13.28 4.07 9.66
C VAL A 112 14.43 5.07 9.83
N GLU A 113 14.90 5.26 11.07
CA GLU A 113 15.97 6.23 11.41
C GLU A 113 17.29 5.99 10.65
N ASP A 114 17.60 4.74 10.32
CA ASP A 114 18.83 4.32 9.62
C ASP A 114 18.63 4.08 8.11
N VAL A 115 17.60 4.70 7.51
CA VAL A 115 17.36 4.67 6.06
C VAL A 115 18.61 5.11 5.27
N VAL A 116 18.99 4.31 4.29
CA VAL A 116 20.13 4.58 3.42
C VAL A 116 19.65 5.35 2.19
N LEU A 117 20.26 6.50 1.91
CA LEU A 117 19.94 7.26 0.70
C LEU A 117 20.74 6.74 -0.48
N TRP A 118 20.04 6.40 -1.57
CA TRP A 118 20.65 5.96 -2.82
C TRP A 118 20.81 7.13 -3.80
N CYS A 119 21.99 7.20 -4.39
CA CYS A 119 22.38 8.17 -5.41
C CYS A 119 22.98 7.42 -6.60
N ASP A 120 22.33 7.51 -7.77
CA ASP A 120 22.94 7.11 -9.03
C ASP A 120 23.98 8.17 -9.44
N LEU A 121 25.25 7.81 -9.33
CA LEU A 121 26.37 8.73 -9.49
C LEU A 121 26.68 8.92 -10.98
N GLN A 122 26.54 10.17 -11.45
CA GLN A 122 27.01 10.62 -12.75
C GLN A 122 28.11 11.67 -12.59
N LEU A 123 28.98 11.82 -13.60
CA LEU A 123 29.98 12.90 -13.63
C LEU A 123 29.62 13.95 -14.69
N THR A 124 29.73 15.22 -14.31
CA THR A 124 29.63 16.36 -15.23
C THR A 124 30.89 16.51 -16.08
N LYS A 125 30.83 17.38 -17.10
CA LYS A 125 31.97 17.77 -17.95
C LYS A 125 33.21 18.21 -17.19
N ASP A 126 33.02 18.89 -16.07
CA ASP A 126 34.04 19.41 -15.16
C ASP A 126 34.36 18.45 -13.99
N GLY A 127 33.83 17.23 -14.01
CA GLY A 127 34.17 16.16 -13.07
C GLY A 127 33.49 16.26 -11.69
N ALA A 128 32.45 17.08 -11.55
CA ALA A 128 31.61 17.07 -10.37
C ALA A 128 30.69 15.83 -10.36
N GLY A 129 30.51 15.22 -9.20
CA GLY A 129 29.63 14.07 -9.02
C GLY A 129 28.23 14.48 -8.58
N ILE A 130 27.25 14.17 -9.42
CA ILE A 130 25.83 14.47 -9.23
C ILE A 130 25.02 13.19 -8.97
N CYS A 131 23.92 13.33 -8.24
CA CYS A 131 22.91 12.28 -8.08
C CYS A 131 21.86 12.45 -9.16
N PHE A 132 21.86 11.54 -10.15
CA PHE A 132 20.97 11.63 -11.30
C PHE A 132 20.74 10.23 -11.93
N PRO A 133 19.49 9.80 -12.19
CA PRO A 133 19.15 8.40 -12.45
C PRO A 133 19.64 7.83 -13.79
N GLY A 134 20.05 8.65 -14.75
CA GLY A 134 20.43 8.22 -16.10
C GLY A 134 21.72 8.85 -16.64
N LEU A 135 22.35 8.21 -17.62
CA LEU A 135 23.50 8.80 -18.33
C LEU A 135 23.07 9.95 -19.27
N THR A 136 21.89 9.81 -19.87
CA THR A 136 21.22 10.85 -20.65
C THR A 136 20.19 11.59 -19.80
N MET A 137 20.17 12.91 -19.90
CA MET A 137 19.42 13.80 -19.01
C MET A 137 17.97 14.07 -19.43
N SER A 138 17.54 13.61 -20.61
CA SER A 138 16.17 13.81 -21.11
C SER A 138 15.11 13.13 -20.25
N ASN A 139 15.45 11.99 -19.62
CA ASN A 139 14.59 11.38 -18.62
C ASN A 139 14.88 11.98 -17.23
N ALA A 140 13.83 12.31 -16.47
CA ALA A 140 13.88 12.94 -15.15
C ALA A 140 14.48 14.37 -15.07
N SER A 141 14.66 15.09 -16.19
CA SER A 141 14.93 16.55 -16.14
C SER A 141 14.34 17.33 -17.30
N ASN A 142 14.20 18.65 -17.14
CA ASN A 142 13.75 19.56 -18.20
C ASN A 142 14.85 19.97 -19.21
N ILE A 143 15.94 19.18 -19.34
CA ILE A 143 17.14 19.53 -20.15
C ILE A 143 16.80 19.92 -21.59
N GLU A 144 15.78 19.31 -22.19
CA GLU A 144 15.37 19.57 -23.58
C GLU A 144 14.84 20.99 -23.75
N ALA A 145 14.10 21.50 -22.75
CA ALA A 145 13.63 22.89 -22.73
C ALA A 145 14.77 23.88 -22.39
N ALA A 146 15.69 23.48 -21.50
CA ALA A 146 16.83 24.31 -21.11
C ALA A 146 17.89 24.46 -22.23
N TYR A 147 18.08 23.42 -23.04
CA TYR A 147 19.15 23.32 -24.04
C TYR A 147 18.75 22.52 -25.30
N PRO A 148 17.71 22.92 -26.05
CA PRO A 148 17.10 22.11 -27.13
C PRO A 148 18.05 21.67 -28.25
N ASN A 149 19.12 22.44 -28.51
CA ASN A 149 20.08 22.19 -29.60
C ASN A 149 21.45 21.67 -29.12
N ARG A 150 21.57 21.18 -27.87
CA ARG A 150 22.85 20.69 -27.28
C ARG A 150 22.81 19.18 -27.02
N THR A 151 22.42 18.42 -28.03
CA THR A 151 22.56 16.96 -28.05
C THR A 151 23.88 16.54 -28.68
N ASN A 152 24.37 15.36 -28.30
CA ASN A 152 25.47 14.67 -28.97
C ASN A 152 25.10 13.20 -29.20
N THR A 153 25.91 12.51 -29.99
CA THR A 153 25.81 11.06 -30.21
C THR A 153 27.11 10.40 -29.79
N TYR A 154 27.03 9.43 -28.88
CA TYR A 154 28.18 8.67 -28.37
C TYR A 154 27.92 7.16 -28.40
N LEU A 155 28.99 6.37 -28.31
CA LEU A 155 28.90 4.91 -28.18
C LEU A 155 28.83 4.52 -26.71
N VAL A 156 27.62 4.25 -26.21
CA VAL A 156 27.40 3.73 -24.85
C VAL A 156 27.38 2.21 -24.91
N ASN A 157 28.36 1.55 -24.29
CA ASN A 157 28.52 0.09 -24.33
C ASN A 157 28.47 -0.51 -25.76
N GLY A 158 28.96 0.24 -26.76
CA GLY A 158 28.95 -0.13 -28.18
C GLY A 158 27.68 0.25 -28.96
N VAL A 159 26.64 0.76 -28.29
CA VAL A 159 25.40 1.23 -28.93
C VAL A 159 25.50 2.73 -29.23
N SER A 160 25.18 3.13 -30.45
CA SER A 160 25.10 4.54 -30.84
C SER A 160 23.87 5.20 -30.20
N THR A 161 24.09 6.02 -29.18
CA THR A 161 23.05 6.68 -28.40
C THR A 161 23.14 8.18 -28.60
N GLN A 162 22.03 8.80 -29.03
CA GLN A 162 21.90 10.26 -29.14
C GLN A 162 21.12 10.82 -27.95
N GLY A 163 21.53 11.97 -27.43
CA GLY A 163 20.82 12.66 -26.35
C GLY A 163 21.64 13.77 -25.70
N TRP A 164 21.18 14.23 -24.53
CA TRP A 164 21.88 15.16 -23.67
C TRP A 164 22.68 14.38 -22.62
N PHE A 165 24.00 14.29 -22.75
CA PHE A 165 24.82 13.51 -21.82
C PHE A 165 25.34 14.38 -20.68
N THR A 166 25.40 13.84 -19.46
CA THR A 166 25.95 14.54 -18.27
C THR A 166 27.34 15.14 -18.52
N ILE A 167 28.18 14.44 -19.30
CA ILE A 167 29.53 14.86 -19.70
C ILE A 167 29.58 16.07 -20.64
N ASP A 168 28.45 16.48 -21.23
CA ASP A 168 28.37 17.65 -22.12
C ASP A 168 28.17 18.95 -21.35
N PHE A 169 27.72 18.86 -20.10
CA PHE A 169 27.32 19.97 -19.24
C PHE A 169 28.28 20.10 -18.06
N SER A 170 28.76 21.32 -17.80
CA SER A 170 29.44 21.63 -16.54
C SER A 170 28.43 21.71 -15.39
N LEU A 171 28.85 21.59 -14.13
CA LEU A 171 27.95 21.78 -12.99
C LEU A 171 27.25 23.15 -13.05
N LYS A 172 27.95 24.18 -13.55
CA LYS A 172 27.39 25.53 -13.78
C LYS A 172 26.32 25.58 -14.87
N ASP A 173 26.39 24.73 -15.90
CA ASP A 173 25.31 24.61 -16.90
C ASP A 173 24.03 24.04 -16.25
N LEU A 174 24.18 23.10 -15.31
CA LEU A 174 23.05 22.43 -14.67
C LEU A 174 22.21 23.35 -13.75
N ASN A 175 22.69 24.54 -13.40
CA ASN A 175 21.91 25.56 -12.67
C ASN A 175 20.64 26.04 -13.40
N LYS A 176 20.45 25.66 -14.67
CA LYS A 176 19.23 25.93 -15.46
C LYS A 176 18.34 24.69 -15.65
N VAL A 177 18.74 23.56 -15.08
CA VAL A 177 18.15 22.25 -15.32
C VAL A 177 17.48 21.80 -14.03
N ASN A 178 16.18 21.58 -14.11
CA ASN A 178 15.35 21.15 -13.01
C ASN A 178 15.03 19.67 -13.16
N LEU A 179 15.03 18.94 -12.04
CA LEU A 179 14.50 17.59 -11.95
C LEU A 179 12.98 17.61 -12.14
N ILE A 180 12.48 16.63 -12.89
CA ILE A 180 11.05 16.35 -13.12
C ILE A 180 10.81 14.84 -12.96
N ARG A 181 9.56 14.38 -12.95
CA ARG A 181 9.23 12.95 -12.93
C ARG A 181 9.92 12.19 -14.07
N GLY A 182 10.58 11.08 -13.72
CA GLY A 182 11.16 10.14 -14.70
C GLY A 182 10.19 9.05 -15.16
N ILE A 183 8.99 9.00 -14.58
CA ILE A 183 7.93 8.04 -14.87
C ILE A 183 6.64 8.84 -15.09
N LEU A 184 6.09 8.79 -16.31
CA LEU A 184 4.98 9.65 -16.71
C LEU A 184 3.62 9.28 -16.10
N SER A 185 3.49 8.10 -15.47
CA SER A 185 2.31 7.73 -14.67
C SER A 185 2.32 8.35 -13.27
N ARG A 186 3.46 8.88 -12.80
CA ARG A 186 3.54 9.65 -11.54
C ARG A 186 3.09 11.09 -11.77
N SER A 187 2.63 11.76 -10.72
CA SER A 187 2.05 13.10 -10.78
C SER A 187 3.04 14.17 -11.29
N GLU A 188 2.64 15.01 -12.27
CA GLU A 188 3.43 16.20 -12.71
C GLU A 188 3.49 17.32 -11.68
N ARG A 189 2.69 17.23 -10.62
CA ARG A 189 2.38 18.36 -9.74
C ARG A 189 3.61 18.88 -8.98
N PHE A 190 4.67 18.08 -8.92
CA PHE A 190 5.97 18.40 -8.36
C PHE A 190 7.02 18.85 -9.40
N ASP A 191 6.78 18.68 -10.71
CA ASP A 191 7.71 19.09 -11.78
C ASP A 191 7.91 20.62 -11.80
N GLY A 192 6.87 21.37 -11.41
CA GLY A 192 6.90 22.83 -11.30
C GLY A 192 7.74 23.37 -10.14
N ASN A 193 8.24 22.53 -9.22
CA ASN A 193 8.90 22.98 -8.00
C ASN A 193 10.31 23.54 -8.24
N GLY A 194 10.91 23.29 -9.40
CA GLY A 194 12.22 23.84 -9.75
C GLY A 194 13.39 23.22 -8.99
N TYR A 195 13.30 21.92 -8.66
CA TYR A 195 14.34 21.20 -7.94
C TYR A 195 15.65 21.13 -8.75
N SER A 196 16.73 21.71 -8.21
CA SER A 196 18.07 21.59 -8.77
C SER A 196 18.61 20.16 -8.66
N ILE A 197 19.48 19.78 -9.60
CA ILE A 197 20.26 18.53 -9.51
C ILE A 197 21.31 18.67 -8.39
N LEU A 198 21.26 17.78 -7.39
CA LEU A 198 22.17 17.80 -6.25
C LEU A 198 23.51 17.12 -6.55
N THR A 199 24.60 17.67 -6.00
CA THR A 199 25.87 16.94 -5.92
C THR A 199 25.89 15.98 -4.73
N VAL A 200 26.78 14.98 -4.79
CA VAL A 200 27.04 14.08 -3.63
C VAL A 200 27.46 14.87 -2.38
N GLN A 201 28.12 16.02 -2.56
CA GLN A 201 28.52 16.89 -1.47
C GLN A 201 27.32 17.58 -0.82
N ASP A 202 26.36 18.06 -1.63
CA ASP A 202 25.13 18.71 -1.14
C ASP A 202 24.28 17.70 -0.36
N VAL A 203 24.08 16.50 -0.91
CA VAL A 203 23.37 15.39 -0.23
C VAL A 203 23.98 15.11 1.15
N ASN A 204 25.30 15.04 1.26
CA ASN A 204 25.96 14.83 2.56
C ASN A 204 25.87 16.05 3.50
N THR A 205 25.99 17.29 3.00
CA THR A 205 26.06 18.47 3.90
C THR A 205 24.71 19.04 4.30
N GLU A 206 23.72 19.00 3.41
CA GLU A 206 22.39 19.53 3.67
C GLU A 206 21.59 18.52 4.48
N LEU A 207 21.43 17.29 3.95
CA LEU A 207 20.60 16.24 4.53
C LEU A 207 21.27 15.49 5.69
N LYS A 208 22.58 15.21 5.58
CA LYS A 208 23.36 14.43 6.56
C LYS A 208 22.74 13.05 6.88
N PRO A 209 22.55 12.17 5.88
CA PRO A 209 21.93 10.87 6.08
C PRO A 209 22.74 9.95 7.01
N GLN A 210 22.08 8.97 7.62
CA GLN A 210 22.76 7.94 8.42
C GLN A 210 23.54 6.95 7.57
N GLY A 211 23.15 6.76 6.30
CA GLY A 211 23.89 5.96 5.34
C GLY A 211 23.77 6.53 3.92
N LEU A 212 24.88 6.50 3.16
CA LEU A 212 24.94 6.93 1.77
C LEU A 212 25.39 5.79 0.86
N TRP A 213 24.60 5.52 -0.18
CA TRP A 213 24.86 4.52 -1.20
C TRP A 213 25.09 5.20 -2.56
N LEU A 214 26.28 4.99 -3.14
CA LEU A 214 26.62 5.50 -4.48
C LEU A 214 26.63 4.36 -5.51
N ASN A 215 25.74 4.42 -6.49
CA ASN A 215 25.71 3.46 -7.59
C ASN A 215 26.45 4.01 -8.82
N VAL A 216 27.48 3.29 -9.26
CA VAL A 216 28.38 3.68 -10.35
C VAL A 216 28.00 2.92 -11.62
N GLN A 217 27.72 3.65 -12.70
CA GLN A 217 27.37 3.10 -14.00
C GLN A 217 28.25 3.71 -15.10
N HIS A 218 28.48 2.96 -16.18
CA HIS A 218 29.20 3.38 -17.38
C HIS A 218 30.66 3.82 -17.14
N GLU A 219 31.41 3.13 -16.26
CA GLU A 219 32.80 3.48 -15.93
C GLU A 219 33.72 3.45 -17.17
N ALA A 220 33.46 2.56 -18.14
CA ALA A 220 34.17 2.56 -19.41
C ALA A 220 33.90 3.82 -20.26
N PHE A 221 32.67 4.34 -20.26
CA PHE A 221 32.29 5.57 -20.97
C PHE A 221 32.98 6.78 -20.37
N TYR A 222 32.86 6.97 -19.05
CA TYR A 222 33.52 8.10 -18.36
C TYR A 222 35.04 8.12 -18.60
N ALA A 223 35.69 6.95 -18.59
CA ALA A 223 37.11 6.83 -18.91
C ALA A 223 37.48 7.26 -20.34
N GLN A 224 36.63 6.98 -21.34
CA GLN A 224 36.84 7.44 -22.73
C GLN A 224 36.78 8.98 -22.85
N HIS A 225 36.03 9.63 -21.95
CA HIS A 225 35.87 11.09 -21.89
C HIS A 225 36.82 11.77 -20.89
N ASN A 226 37.91 11.10 -20.49
CA ASN A 226 38.91 11.58 -19.52
C ASN A 226 38.38 11.87 -18.10
N LEU A 227 37.24 11.29 -17.74
CA LEU A 227 36.65 11.34 -16.39
C LEU A 227 36.94 10.02 -15.65
N SER A 228 36.90 10.05 -14.31
CA SER A 228 37.28 8.88 -13.50
C SER A 228 36.45 8.77 -12.22
N MET A 229 35.51 7.81 -12.19
CA MET A 229 34.73 7.51 -10.99
C MET A 229 35.63 7.08 -9.83
N THR A 230 36.66 6.28 -10.11
CA THR A 230 37.65 5.86 -9.10
C THR A 230 38.34 7.07 -8.44
N THR A 231 38.71 8.09 -9.22
CA THR A 231 39.38 9.30 -8.69
C THR A 231 38.40 10.18 -7.92
N PHE A 232 37.17 10.31 -8.40
CA PHE A 232 36.09 11.00 -7.69
C PHE A 232 35.83 10.33 -6.33
N LEU A 233 35.46 9.05 -6.32
CA LEU A 233 35.09 8.29 -5.12
C LEU A 233 36.19 8.29 -4.06
N THR A 234 37.46 8.09 -4.45
CA THR A 234 38.61 8.11 -3.52
C THR A 234 39.01 9.50 -3.04
N THR A 235 38.49 10.56 -3.66
CA THR A 235 38.64 11.94 -3.20
C THR A 235 37.48 12.31 -2.28
N THR A 236 36.25 12.04 -2.70
CA THR A 236 35.01 12.26 -1.96
C THR A 236 34.99 11.50 -0.64
N SER A 237 35.50 10.26 -0.59
CA SER A 237 35.60 9.46 0.65
C SER A 237 36.56 10.01 1.71
N LYS A 238 37.29 11.10 1.43
CA LYS A 238 38.14 11.79 2.42
C LYS A 238 37.35 12.83 3.22
N THR A 239 36.18 13.24 2.74
CA THR A 239 35.33 14.30 3.32
C THR A 239 33.91 13.83 3.61
N ILE A 240 33.45 12.77 2.94
CA ILE A 240 32.12 12.17 3.04
C ILE A 240 32.27 10.70 3.46
N ILE A 241 31.39 10.22 4.35
CA ILE A 241 31.26 8.79 4.63
C ILE A 241 30.40 8.19 3.51
N ILE A 242 30.94 7.18 2.84
CA ILE A 242 30.22 6.41 1.82
C ILE A 242 30.14 4.98 2.38
N ASP A 243 28.93 4.53 2.69
CA ASP A 243 28.70 3.23 3.33
C ASP A 243 28.68 2.11 2.29
N PHE A 244 28.13 2.39 1.11
CA PHE A 244 27.98 1.43 0.02
C PHE A 244 28.42 2.01 -1.32
N ILE A 245 29.12 1.19 -2.11
CA ILE A 245 29.38 1.46 -3.52
C ILE A 245 28.92 0.24 -4.32
N SER A 246 27.97 0.46 -5.24
CA SER A 246 27.55 -0.57 -6.19
C SER A 246 27.94 -0.25 -7.62
N SER A 247 28.02 -1.28 -8.44
CA SER A 247 28.16 -1.14 -9.90
C SER A 247 27.72 -2.44 -10.58
N PRO A 248 27.17 -2.37 -11.80
CA PRO A 248 26.94 -3.55 -12.63
C PRO A 248 28.21 -4.03 -13.37
N GLU A 249 29.32 -3.28 -13.33
CA GLU A 249 30.54 -3.58 -14.10
C GLU A 249 31.61 -4.30 -13.26
N VAL A 250 32.00 -5.52 -13.65
CA VAL A 250 33.05 -6.29 -12.96
C VAL A 250 34.42 -5.59 -13.03
N ASN A 251 34.73 -4.92 -14.15
CA ASN A 251 35.98 -4.19 -14.30
C ASN A 251 36.08 -2.93 -13.41
N PHE A 252 34.96 -2.34 -13.00
CA PHE A 252 34.97 -1.24 -12.03
C PHE A 252 35.53 -1.72 -10.68
N PHE A 253 35.06 -2.86 -10.17
CA PHE A 253 35.59 -3.43 -8.92
C PHE A 253 37.08 -3.76 -9.01
N LYS A 254 37.55 -4.26 -10.16
CA LYS A 254 38.99 -4.49 -10.41
C LYS A 254 39.84 -3.22 -10.33
N LYS A 255 39.34 -2.08 -10.84
CA LYS A 255 40.04 -0.78 -10.81
C LYS A 255 40.10 -0.17 -9.41
N ILE A 256 39.01 -0.30 -8.65
CA ILE A 256 38.85 0.33 -7.32
C ILE A 256 39.31 -0.56 -6.16
N ALA A 257 39.62 -1.83 -6.42
CA ALA A 257 40.18 -2.76 -5.45
C ALA A 257 41.42 -2.18 -4.73
N GLY A 258 41.44 -2.30 -3.39
CA GLY A 258 42.54 -1.81 -2.56
C GLY A 258 42.69 -0.28 -2.48
N ARG A 259 41.77 0.50 -3.05
CA ARG A 259 41.79 1.98 -2.98
C ARG A 259 41.22 2.56 -1.68
N PHE A 260 40.44 1.78 -0.93
CA PHE A 260 39.91 2.15 0.38
C PHE A 260 40.58 1.35 1.51
N GLY A 261 40.50 1.88 2.73
CA GLY A 261 40.98 1.21 3.94
C GLY A 261 40.05 0.09 4.42
N ARG A 262 40.36 -0.50 5.59
CA ARG A 262 39.55 -1.54 6.23
C ARG A 262 38.15 -1.07 6.68
N GLU A 263 38.00 0.24 6.87
CA GLU A 263 36.74 0.92 7.22
C GLU A 263 36.15 1.61 5.97
N GLY A 264 36.43 1.06 4.78
CA GLY A 264 35.89 1.54 3.50
C GLY A 264 34.46 1.04 3.22
N PRO A 265 33.85 1.51 2.12
CA PRO A 265 32.50 1.14 1.71
C PRO A 265 32.35 -0.36 1.45
N ILE A 266 31.14 -0.87 1.70
CA ILE A 266 30.71 -2.19 1.28
C ILE A 266 30.52 -2.19 -0.24
N PHE A 267 31.26 -3.05 -0.94
CA PHE A 267 31.12 -3.24 -2.39
C PHE A 267 29.98 -4.18 -2.72
N VAL A 268 29.04 -3.75 -3.56
CA VAL A 268 27.84 -4.52 -3.93
C VAL A 268 27.74 -4.68 -5.44
N PHE A 269 27.82 -5.90 -5.95
CA PHE A 269 27.70 -6.16 -7.39
C PHE A 269 26.21 -6.13 -7.81
N ARG A 270 25.85 -5.21 -8.72
CA ARG A 270 24.47 -5.03 -9.19
C ARG A 270 24.21 -5.91 -10.41
N PHE A 271 23.30 -6.86 -10.28
CA PHE A 271 22.78 -7.62 -11.41
C PHE A 271 21.69 -6.81 -12.13
N LEU A 272 21.64 -6.94 -13.46
CA LEU A 272 20.55 -6.43 -14.29
C LEU A 272 19.64 -7.61 -14.70
N GLU A 273 19.00 -7.58 -15.86
CA GLU A 273 18.22 -8.71 -16.36
C GLU A 273 19.10 -9.95 -16.61
N LYS A 274 18.54 -11.14 -16.40
CA LYS A 274 19.25 -12.43 -16.41
C LYS A 274 20.09 -12.64 -17.68
N GLU A 275 19.52 -12.34 -18.84
CA GLU A 275 20.15 -12.57 -20.15
C GLU A 275 20.85 -11.33 -20.73
N THR A 276 20.86 -10.21 -19.99
CA THR A 276 21.71 -9.07 -20.37
C THR A 276 23.18 -9.43 -20.13
N PHE A 277 24.05 -9.02 -21.05
CA PHE A 277 25.50 -9.19 -20.93
C PHE A 277 26.11 -8.14 -20.00
N GLU A 278 26.98 -8.58 -19.09
CA GLU A 278 27.83 -7.67 -18.35
C GLU A 278 28.91 -7.09 -19.29
N PRO A 279 29.11 -5.75 -19.35
CA PRO A 279 29.87 -5.12 -20.42
C PRO A 279 31.37 -5.47 -20.52
N THR A 280 31.95 -6.13 -19.50
CA THR A 280 33.42 -6.25 -19.35
C THR A 280 33.92 -7.69 -19.31
N THR A 281 33.02 -8.66 -19.22
CA THR A 281 33.31 -10.10 -19.16
C THR A 281 32.72 -10.90 -20.30
N ASN A 282 31.84 -10.29 -21.12
CA ASN A 282 31.10 -10.96 -22.20
C ASN A 282 30.33 -12.21 -21.72
N ARG A 283 29.78 -12.13 -20.50
CA ARG A 283 28.93 -13.15 -19.87
C ARG A 283 27.60 -12.54 -19.48
N THR A 284 26.53 -13.33 -19.54
CA THR A 284 25.23 -12.92 -19.00
C THR A 284 25.28 -12.76 -17.47
N TYR A 285 24.41 -11.92 -16.92
CA TYR A 285 24.24 -11.81 -15.47
C TYR A 285 23.83 -13.15 -14.84
N SER A 286 23.01 -13.96 -15.51
CA SER A 286 22.68 -15.34 -15.11
C SER A 286 23.91 -16.25 -15.03
N SER A 287 24.82 -16.17 -16.03
CA SER A 287 26.10 -16.89 -16.00
C SER A 287 26.98 -16.46 -14.82
N ILE A 288 27.07 -15.15 -14.53
CA ILE A 288 27.89 -14.65 -13.41
C ILE A 288 27.30 -15.10 -12.06
N LEU A 289 25.97 -15.02 -11.91
CA LEU A 289 25.26 -15.41 -10.68
C LEU A 289 25.51 -16.88 -10.31
N SER A 290 25.62 -17.78 -11.30
CA SER A 290 25.91 -19.21 -11.07
C SER A 290 27.25 -19.48 -10.36
N ASN A 291 28.13 -18.47 -10.25
CA ASN A 291 29.43 -18.56 -9.59
C ASN A 291 29.59 -17.45 -8.53
N LEU A 292 28.83 -17.56 -7.44
CA LEU A 292 28.87 -16.62 -6.32
C LEU A 292 30.27 -16.54 -5.65
N THR A 293 31.07 -17.61 -5.71
CA THR A 293 32.47 -17.59 -5.22
C THR A 293 33.36 -16.68 -6.07
N PHE A 294 33.12 -16.58 -7.39
CA PHE A 294 33.77 -15.58 -8.25
C PHE A 294 33.33 -14.16 -7.87
N VAL A 295 32.03 -13.92 -7.65
CA VAL A 295 31.51 -12.60 -7.21
C VAL A 295 32.13 -12.18 -5.88
N LYS A 296 32.28 -13.12 -4.93
CA LYS A 296 32.91 -12.88 -3.63
C LYS A 296 34.39 -12.46 -3.70
N THR A 297 35.08 -12.65 -4.83
CA THR A 297 36.46 -12.17 -4.99
C THR A 297 36.57 -10.64 -5.09
N PHE A 298 35.48 -9.94 -5.41
CA PHE A 298 35.49 -8.49 -5.62
C PHE A 298 34.33 -7.72 -4.96
N ALA A 299 33.27 -8.41 -4.52
CA ALA A 299 32.14 -7.80 -3.82
C ALA A 299 31.88 -8.45 -2.44
N SER A 300 31.27 -7.68 -1.55
CA SER A 300 30.80 -8.11 -0.22
C SER A 300 29.30 -8.38 -0.18
N GLY A 301 28.55 -7.86 -1.15
CA GLY A 301 27.14 -8.20 -1.36
C GLY A 301 26.74 -8.17 -2.83
N ILE A 302 25.49 -8.51 -3.10
CA ILE A 302 24.85 -8.47 -4.41
C ILE A 302 23.56 -7.66 -4.35
N LEU A 303 23.23 -6.92 -5.41
CA LEU A 303 21.93 -6.27 -5.59
C LEU A 303 21.25 -6.91 -6.80
N VAL A 304 20.06 -7.49 -6.61
CA VAL A 304 19.35 -8.23 -7.66
C VAL A 304 17.90 -7.74 -7.83
N PRO A 305 17.34 -7.74 -9.06
CA PRO A 305 15.90 -7.55 -9.25
C PRO A 305 15.07 -8.61 -8.51
N LYS A 306 13.88 -8.25 -8.01
CA LYS A 306 12.99 -9.16 -7.25
C LYS A 306 12.75 -10.54 -7.89
N SER A 307 12.67 -10.58 -9.23
CA SER A 307 12.50 -11.81 -10.05
C SER A 307 13.68 -12.80 -10.02
N TYR A 308 14.80 -12.48 -9.37
CA TYR A 308 15.89 -13.42 -9.09
C TYR A 308 15.64 -14.27 -7.84
N VAL A 309 14.87 -13.76 -6.87
CA VAL A 309 14.58 -14.41 -5.58
C VAL A 309 13.18 -15.03 -5.59
N LEU A 310 12.17 -14.25 -5.98
CA LEU A 310 10.79 -14.70 -6.21
C LEU A 310 10.45 -14.48 -7.69
N PRO A 311 10.63 -15.49 -8.56
CA PRO A 311 10.24 -15.38 -9.96
C PRO A 311 8.72 -15.41 -10.12
N LEU A 312 8.22 -14.84 -11.22
CA LEU A 312 6.81 -14.91 -11.62
C LEU A 312 6.62 -15.82 -12.82
N ASP A 313 5.42 -16.37 -12.98
CA ASP A 313 4.97 -16.98 -14.23
C ASP A 313 4.49 -15.93 -15.26
N ASP A 314 4.17 -16.38 -16.47
CA ASP A 314 3.68 -15.51 -17.56
C ASP A 314 2.32 -14.84 -17.24
N LYS A 315 1.68 -15.21 -16.12
CA LYS A 315 0.40 -14.66 -15.63
C LYS A 315 0.56 -13.80 -14.37
N GLN A 316 1.78 -13.44 -13.97
CA GLN A 316 2.08 -12.65 -12.77
C GLN A 316 1.74 -13.33 -11.42
N TYR A 317 1.84 -14.66 -11.34
CA TYR A 317 1.79 -15.40 -10.07
C TYR A 317 3.18 -15.81 -9.58
N LEU A 318 3.36 -15.90 -8.27
CA LEU A 318 4.59 -16.34 -7.64
C LEU A 318 4.91 -17.80 -7.98
N LEU A 319 6.13 -18.01 -8.50
CA LEU A 319 6.76 -19.33 -8.57
C LEU A 319 7.53 -19.60 -7.27
N PRO A 320 7.89 -20.87 -6.98
CA PRO A 320 8.71 -21.21 -5.83
C PRO A 320 10.00 -20.38 -5.75
N SER A 321 10.33 -19.91 -4.54
CA SER A 321 11.52 -19.10 -4.29
C SER A 321 12.81 -19.82 -4.71
N THR A 322 13.75 -19.08 -5.30
CA THR A 322 15.08 -19.63 -5.61
C THR A 322 15.92 -19.82 -4.35
N SER A 323 16.99 -20.62 -4.43
CA SER A 323 17.97 -20.78 -3.34
C SER A 323 18.97 -19.60 -3.24
N LEU A 324 18.81 -18.55 -4.05
CA LEU A 324 19.82 -17.51 -4.23
C LEU A 324 20.22 -16.84 -2.91
N VAL A 325 19.26 -16.55 -2.03
CA VAL A 325 19.53 -15.86 -0.77
C VAL A 325 20.42 -16.72 0.13
N GLN A 326 20.04 -17.99 0.31
CA GLN A 326 20.80 -18.93 1.13
C GLN A 326 22.18 -19.27 0.51
N ASP A 327 22.27 -19.41 -0.81
CA ASP A 327 23.53 -19.69 -1.50
C ASP A 327 24.50 -18.49 -1.46
N ALA A 328 23.98 -17.26 -1.56
CA ALA A 328 24.76 -16.04 -1.38
C ALA A 328 25.23 -15.86 0.06
N HIS A 329 24.35 -16.06 1.05
CA HIS A 329 24.73 -16.04 2.47
C HIS A 329 25.80 -17.09 2.79
N LYS A 330 25.67 -18.30 2.23
CA LYS A 330 26.68 -19.37 2.36
C LYS A 330 28.02 -19.02 1.69
N ALA A 331 28.00 -18.22 0.63
CA ALA A 331 29.19 -17.62 0.02
C ALA A 331 29.71 -16.38 0.78
N GLY A 332 29.02 -15.94 1.83
CA GLY A 332 29.35 -14.74 2.62
C GLY A 332 29.05 -13.43 1.88
N LEU A 333 28.03 -13.40 1.02
CA LEU A 333 27.54 -12.22 0.32
C LEU A 333 26.22 -11.75 0.94
N GLU A 334 26.13 -10.47 1.31
CA GLU A 334 24.85 -9.83 1.64
C GLU A 334 23.97 -9.75 0.39
N VAL A 335 22.65 -9.89 0.52
CA VAL A 335 21.70 -9.86 -0.60
C VAL A 335 20.74 -8.69 -0.45
N PHE A 336 20.84 -7.75 -1.37
CA PHE A 336 19.92 -6.62 -1.52
C PHE A 336 18.99 -6.87 -2.71
N VAL A 337 17.72 -6.45 -2.61
CA VAL A 337 16.74 -6.65 -3.69
C VAL A 337 16.17 -5.32 -4.17
N SER A 338 16.05 -5.14 -5.49
CA SER A 338 15.50 -3.96 -6.15
C SER A 338 14.23 -4.24 -6.94
N GLY A 339 13.50 -3.18 -7.25
CA GLY A 339 12.25 -3.23 -8.02
C GLY A 339 10.98 -3.23 -7.16
N PHE A 340 11.06 -2.67 -5.94
CA PHE A 340 9.90 -2.40 -5.10
C PHE A 340 9.37 -1.00 -5.38
N ALA A 341 8.11 -0.93 -5.80
CA ALA A 341 7.35 0.28 -6.01
C ALA A 341 5.88 -0.03 -5.72
N ASN A 342 5.14 0.93 -5.15
CA ASN A 342 3.73 0.75 -4.81
C ASN A 342 2.80 1.04 -5.99
N ASP A 343 3.28 1.79 -6.99
CA ASP A 343 2.53 2.32 -8.13
C ASP A 343 2.69 1.47 -9.42
N VAL A 344 2.84 0.16 -9.25
CA VAL A 344 2.99 -0.82 -10.34
C VAL A 344 2.20 -2.09 -10.04
N ASP A 345 1.88 -2.90 -11.06
CA ASP A 345 1.37 -4.24 -10.83
C ASP A 345 2.41 -5.09 -10.06
N ILE A 346 1.97 -5.65 -8.93
CA ILE A 346 2.70 -6.67 -8.16
C ILE A 346 2.04 -8.03 -8.36
N ALA A 347 2.69 -9.11 -7.93
CA ALA A 347 2.16 -10.46 -8.12
C ALA A 347 0.73 -10.60 -7.55
N HIS A 348 -0.15 -11.31 -8.27
CA HIS A 348 -1.55 -11.46 -7.87
C HIS A 348 -1.71 -12.12 -6.49
N ASP A 349 -0.74 -12.92 -6.05
CA ASP A 349 -0.64 -13.52 -4.72
C ASP A 349 -0.62 -12.50 -3.56
N TYR A 350 -0.23 -11.25 -3.81
CA TYR A 350 -0.23 -10.18 -2.82
C TYR A 350 -1.52 -9.35 -2.82
N SER A 351 -2.43 -9.58 -3.76
CA SER A 351 -3.72 -8.88 -3.84
C SER A 351 -3.58 -7.35 -3.84
N TYR A 352 -2.54 -6.82 -4.50
CA TYR A 352 -2.17 -5.39 -4.49
C TYR A 352 -1.74 -4.79 -3.12
N ASP A 353 -1.50 -5.60 -2.07
CA ASP A 353 -0.93 -5.12 -0.80
C ASP A 353 0.61 -5.04 -0.85
N PRO A 354 1.22 -3.84 -0.96
CA PRO A 354 2.65 -3.72 -1.16
C PRO A 354 3.45 -4.18 0.06
N VAL A 355 2.95 -3.97 1.30
CA VAL A 355 3.62 -4.45 2.53
C VAL A 355 3.77 -5.98 2.52
N SER A 356 2.81 -6.70 1.94
CA SER A 356 2.91 -8.16 1.78
C SER A 356 3.97 -8.58 0.76
N GLU A 357 4.20 -7.78 -0.30
CA GLU A 357 5.36 -7.98 -1.17
C GLU A 357 6.66 -7.82 -0.36
N TYR A 358 6.88 -6.72 0.37
CA TYR A 358 8.11 -6.55 1.16
C TYR A 358 8.34 -7.70 2.16
N LEU A 359 7.31 -8.07 2.93
CA LEU A 359 7.37 -9.14 3.93
C LEU A 359 7.80 -10.49 3.33
N SER A 360 7.43 -10.77 2.08
CA SER A 360 7.83 -12.01 1.38
C SER A 360 9.35 -12.13 1.13
N PHE A 361 10.11 -11.02 1.17
CA PHE A 361 11.57 -11.02 1.05
C PHE A 361 12.28 -10.89 2.40
N VAL A 362 11.64 -10.29 3.41
CA VAL A 362 12.29 -9.99 4.72
C VAL A 362 11.90 -10.93 5.87
N ASP A 363 10.68 -11.49 5.88
CA ASP A 363 10.16 -12.29 7.02
C ASP A 363 9.23 -13.43 6.56
N ASN A 364 9.61 -14.17 5.51
CA ASN A 364 8.81 -15.30 5.00
C ASN A 364 9.03 -16.63 5.75
N GLY A 365 9.91 -16.65 6.76
CA GLY A 365 10.27 -17.83 7.56
C GLY A 365 11.35 -18.74 6.96
N ASN A 366 11.63 -18.65 5.66
CA ASN A 366 12.60 -19.47 4.90
C ASN A 366 13.92 -18.73 4.59
N PHE A 367 13.88 -17.40 4.44
CA PHE A 367 15.04 -16.51 4.37
C PHE A 367 14.67 -15.06 4.74
N SER A 368 15.69 -14.22 4.94
CA SER A 368 15.56 -12.76 4.98
C SER A 368 16.65 -12.15 4.10
N VAL A 369 16.30 -11.29 3.14
CA VAL A 369 17.29 -10.49 2.40
C VAL A 369 17.89 -9.42 3.32
N ASP A 370 19.14 -9.02 3.09
CA ASP A 370 19.86 -8.05 3.93
C ASP A 370 19.41 -6.59 3.72
N GLY A 371 18.64 -6.32 2.65
CA GLY A 371 17.92 -5.06 2.48
C GLY A 371 17.13 -4.95 1.19
N VAL A 372 16.31 -3.90 1.11
CA VAL A 372 15.43 -3.59 -0.03
C VAL A 372 15.68 -2.19 -0.57
N LEU A 373 15.80 -2.06 -1.88
CA LEU A 373 15.89 -0.80 -2.62
C LEU A 373 14.50 -0.46 -3.19
N SER A 374 13.92 0.62 -2.69
CA SER A 374 12.52 0.98 -2.89
C SER A 374 12.34 2.46 -3.25
N ASP A 375 11.34 2.73 -4.08
CA ASP A 375 10.83 4.06 -4.40
C ASP A 375 9.94 4.65 -3.28
N PHE A 376 9.43 3.78 -2.38
CA PHE A 376 8.47 4.05 -1.30
C PHE A 376 9.02 3.51 0.05
N PRO A 377 10.04 4.16 0.64
CA PRO A 377 10.73 3.65 1.84
C PRO A 377 9.83 3.56 3.09
N ILE A 378 8.69 4.26 3.14
CA ILE A 378 7.69 4.12 4.22
C ILE A 378 7.12 2.70 4.29
N THR A 379 6.77 2.09 3.15
CA THR A 379 6.15 0.76 3.09
C THR A 379 7.11 -0.33 3.54
N ALA A 380 8.40 -0.20 3.19
CA ALA A 380 9.46 -1.09 3.68
C ALA A 380 9.70 -0.97 5.20
N SER A 381 9.29 0.16 5.81
CA SER A 381 9.42 0.43 7.24
C SER A 381 8.19 -0.04 8.04
N ALA A 382 7.01 0.06 7.44
CA ALA A 382 5.73 -0.25 8.06
C ALA A 382 5.50 -1.76 8.16
N SER A 383 5.81 -2.31 9.32
CA SER A 383 5.26 -3.60 9.73
C SER A 383 4.83 -3.49 11.19
N VAL A 384 3.67 -4.07 11.54
CA VAL A 384 3.29 -4.41 12.93
C VAL A 384 2.26 -3.39 13.58
N VAL A 385 0.87 -3.54 13.63
CA VAL A 385 -0.22 -3.16 14.69
C VAL A 385 -1.60 -3.96 14.95
N ASP A 386 -2.68 -3.54 15.71
CA ASP A 386 -4.00 -4.22 16.10
C ASP A 386 -5.29 -3.31 16.10
N PHE A 387 -6.42 -3.74 15.45
CA PHE A 387 -7.71 -3.01 15.23
C PHE A 387 -8.86 -3.78 14.48
N LEU A 388 -10.16 -3.61 14.80
CA LEU A 388 -11.33 -4.35 14.21
C LEU A 388 -11.52 -4.27 12.66
N VAL A 389 -11.80 -5.40 11.98
CA VAL A 389 -11.96 -5.49 10.51
C VAL A 389 -13.31 -6.06 10.06
N ILE A 390 -13.99 -5.36 9.14
CA ILE A 390 -15.21 -5.81 8.45
C ILE A 390 -14.92 -6.03 6.97
N SER A 391 -15.32 -7.18 6.41
CA SER A 391 -15.20 -7.42 4.96
C SER A 391 -16.21 -6.60 4.14
N LYS A 392 -16.04 -6.60 2.81
CA LYS A 392 -17.03 -6.14 1.84
C LYS A 392 -17.29 -7.26 0.83
N ASN A 393 -18.43 -7.91 0.92
CA ASN A 393 -18.83 -9.10 0.17
C ASN A 393 -17.82 -10.27 0.31
N GLY A 394 -17.19 -10.40 1.47
CA GLY A 394 -16.05 -11.30 1.70
C GLY A 394 -14.72 -10.71 1.24
N ALA A 395 -13.77 -11.55 0.79
CA ALA A 395 -12.53 -11.10 0.17
C ALA A 395 -12.75 -10.85 -1.34
N SER A 396 -13.59 -9.86 -1.67
CA SER A 396 -13.98 -9.55 -3.06
C SER A 396 -12.85 -8.95 -3.91
N GLY A 397 -11.72 -8.61 -3.28
CA GLY A 397 -10.45 -8.34 -3.94
C GLY A 397 -9.80 -9.58 -4.57
N ASP A 398 -10.05 -10.77 -4.02
CA ASP A 398 -9.38 -12.03 -4.37
C ASP A 398 -10.26 -13.00 -5.18
N TYR A 399 -11.57 -12.95 -4.94
CA TYR A 399 -12.58 -13.87 -5.48
C TYR A 399 -13.85 -13.09 -5.88
N PRO A 400 -14.73 -13.64 -6.74
CA PRO A 400 -16.07 -13.11 -6.94
C PRO A 400 -16.80 -12.90 -5.60
N GLY A 401 -17.31 -11.69 -5.38
CA GLY A 401 -17.94 -11.33 -4.11
C GLY A 401 -19.18 -12.16 -3.78
N CYS A 402 -19.50 -12.27 -2.49
CA CYS A 402 -20.61 -13.07 -1.97
C CYS A 402 -20.53 -14.59 -2.27
N THR A 403 -19.35 -15.11 -2.61
CA THR A 403 -19.13 -16.55 -2.80
C THR A 403 -18.64 -17.26 -1.55
N ASP A 404 -18.86 -18.58 -1.51
CA ASP A 404 -18.28 -19.49 -0.52
C ASP A 404 -16.75 -19.33 -0.36
N LEU A 405 -16.01 -19.20 -1.48
CA LEU A 405 -14.57 -18.96 -1.47
C LEU A 405 -14.20 -17.57 -0.94
N ALA A 406 -14.90 -16.50 -1.36
CA ALA A 406 -14.64 -15.14 -0.88
C ALA A 406 -14.84 -15.03 0.65
N TYR A 407 -15.88 -15.66 1.20
CA TYR A 407 -16.10 -15.68 2.65
C TYR A 407 -15.09 -16.56 3.40
N ALA A 408 -14.76 -17.75 2.89
CA ALA A 408 -13.74 -18.60 3.49
C ALA A 408 -12.36 -17.90 3.54
N LYS A 409 -12.00 -17.17 2.48
CA LYS A 409 -10.78 -16.35 2.41
C LYS A 409 -10.81 -15.21 3.43
N ALA A 410 -11.88 -14.42 3.51
CA ALA A 410 -12.01 -13.35 4.51
C ALA A 410 -11.86 -13.84 5.96
N ILE A 411 -12.45 -15.00 6.29
CA ILE A 411 -12.32 -15.63 7.62
C ILE A 411 -10.86 -16.05 7.90
N LYS A 412 -10.20 -16.66 6.91
CA LYS A 412 -8.79 -17.10 6.99
C LYS A 412 -7.84 -15.91 7.18
N ASP A 413 -8.09 -14.84 6.44
CA ASP A 413 -7.30 -13.60 6.49
C ASP A 413 -7.41 -12.89 7.84
N GLY A 414 -8.58 -13.04 8.49
CA GLY A 414 -8.84 -12.59 9.84
C GLY A 414 -9.75 -11.37 9.93
N ALA A 415 -10.75 -11.28 9.06
CA ALA A 415 -11.91 -10.44 9.31
C ALA A 415 -12.53 -10.78 10.68
N ASP A 416 -12.99 -9.77 11.42
CA ASP A 416 -13.78 -9.95 12.65
C ASP A 416 -15.27 -10.07 12.36
N VAL A 417 -15.71 -9.47 11.26
CA VAL A 417 -17.09 -9.48 10.79
C VAL A 417 -17.06 -9.74 9.30
N ILE A 418 -17.86 -10.71 8.85
CA ILE A 418 -18.19 -10.84 7.42
C ILE A 418 -19.55 -10.22 7.14
N ASP A 419 -19.69 -9.66 5.95
CA ASP A 419 -20.86 -8.91 5.52
C ASP A 419 -21.65 -9.63 4.41
N CYS A 420 -22.94 -9.33 4.29
CA CYS A 420 -23.79 -9.84 3.24
C CYS A 420 -24.83 -8.78 2.87
N LEU A 421 -24.71 -8.21 1.67
CA LEU A 421 -25.81 -7.47 1.06
C LEU A 421 -26.85 -8.48 0.58
N VAL A 422 -28.02 -8.47 1.22
CA VAL A 422 -29.09 -9.43 0.95
C VAL A 422 -29.89 -8.98 -0.27
N GLN A 423 -29.97 -9.89 -1.23
CA GLN A 423 -30.87 -9.81 -2.36
C GLN A 423 -31.92 -10.92 -2.27
N MET A 424 -33.05 -10.71 -2.95
CA MET A 424 -34.16 -11.66 -2.99
C MET A 424 -34.29 -12.26 -4.38
N SER A 425 -34.48 -13.58 -4.45
CA SER A 425 -34.93 -14.27 -5.66
C SER A 425 -36.45 -14.15 -5.85
N SER A 426 -36.95 -14.48 -7.04
CA SER A 426 -38.38 -14.41 -7.38
C SER A 426 -39.27 -15.39 -6.60
N ASP A 427 -38.68 -16.48 -6.11
CA ASP A 427 -39.29 -17.49 -5.21
C ASP A 427 -39.09 -17.18 -3.71
N GLY A 428 -38.55 -16.00 -3.38
CA GLY A 428 -38.50 -15.49 -2.00
C GLY A 428 -37.33 -16.00 -1.16
N THR A 429 -36.29 -16.57 -1.77
CA THR A 429 -35.08 -16.99 -1.05
C THR A 429 -34.13 -15.79 -0.86
N PRO A 430 -33.71 -15.47 0.37
CA PRO A 430 -32.68 -14.47 0.63
C PRO A 430 -31.28 -15.04 0.39
N PHE A 431 -30.45 -14.31 -0.34
CA PHE A 431 -29.07 -14.69 -0.65
C PHE A 431 -28.12 -13.48 -0.69
N CYS A 432 -26.82 -13.72 -0.62
CA CYS A 432 -25.82 -12.65 -0.66
C CYS A 432 -25.46 -12.30 -2.11
N SER A 433 -25.57 -11.03 -2.50
CA SER A 433 -25.05 -10.50 -3.78
C SER A 433 -24.75 -9.00 -3.65
N SER A 434 -23.59 -8.58 -4.15
CA SER A 434 -23.13 -7.18 -4.09
C SER A 434 -23.89 -6.23 -5.01
N SER A 435 -24.81 -6.75 -5.84
CA SER A 435 -25.71 -5.97 -6.71
C SER A 435 -27.06 -6.65 -6.83
N ILE A 436 -28.11 -5.83 -6.99
CA ILE A 436 -29.46 -6.29 -7.36
C ILE A 436 -29.57 -6.64 -8.85
N ASP A 437 -28.64 -6.18 -9.68
CA ASP A 437 -28.49 -6.63 -11.08
C ASP A 437 -27.37 -7.68 -11.17
N LEU A 438 -27.76 -8.90 -11.56
CA LEU A 438 -26.86 -10.04 -11.70
C LEU A 438 -25.83 -9.85 -12.83
N GLY A 439 -26.08 -8.93 -13.78
CA GLY A 439 -25.11 -8.55 -14.81
C GLY A 439 -23.80 -7.99 -14.26
N ASN A 440 -23.82 -7.42 -13.05
CA ASN A 440 -22.65 -6.83 -12.40
C ASN A 440 -21.82 -7.85 -11.59
N THR A 441 -22.40 -9.00 -11.24
CA THR A 441 -21.80 -9.97 -10.28
C THR A 441 -21.66 -11.38 -10.85
N THR A 442 -22.20 -11.64 -12.05
CA THR A 442 -22.22 -12.96 -12.67
C THR A 442 -22.05 -12.89 -14.19
N MET A 443 -21.76 -14.03 -14.81
CA MET A 443 -21.70 -14.18 -16.27
C MET A 443 -23.09 -14.33 -16.91
N VAL A 444 -24.19 -13.88 -16.26
CA VAL A 444 -25.58 -14.09 -16.73
C VAL A 444 -25.83 -13.61 -18.16
N ALA A 445 -25.15 -12.54 -18.61
CA ALA A 445 -25.22 -12.05 -19.99
C ALA A 445 -24.76 -13.08 -21.05
N GLN A 446 -23.95 -14.08 -20.67
CA GLN A 446 -23.50 -15.17 -21.54
C GLN A 446 -24.47 -16.36 -21.56
N THR A 447 -25.51 -16.35 -20.73
CA THR A 447 -26.50 -17.43 -20.60
C THR A 447 -27.78 -17.12 -21.39
N PRO A 448 -28.70 -18.09 -21.59
CA PRO A 448 -30.03 -17.83 -22.12
C PRO A 448 -30.88 -16.87 -21.27
N LEU A 449 -30.57 -16.74 -19.98
CA LEU A 449 -31.28 -15.86 -19.04
C LEU A 449 -31.08 -14.37 -19.35
N ARG A 450 -30.11 -13.99 -20.20
CA ARG A 450 -29.96 -12.60 -20.70
C ARG A 450 -31.22 -12.04 -21.33
N ASN A 451 -32.07 -12.91 -21.90
CA ASN A 451 -33.35 -12.53 -22.50
C ASN A 451 -34.43 -12.17 -21.45
N ARG A 452 -34.13 -12.28 -20.15
CA ARG A 452 -34.97 -11.81 -19.02
C ARG A 452 -34.65 -10.38 -18.60
N SER A 453 -33.75 -9.68 -19.29
CA SER A 453 -33.43 -8.28 -18.99
C SER A 453 -34.69 -7.41 -19.02
N THR A 454 -34.85 -6.57 -18.00
CA THR A 454 -35.99 -5.66 -17.83
C THR A 454 -35.49 -4.26 -17.46
N ASN A 455 -36.25 -3.23 -17.80
CA ASN A 455 -35.98 -1.87 -17.35
C ASN A 455 -36.80 -1.60 -16.07
N VAL A 456 -36.13 -1.12 -15.03
CA VAL A 456 -36.71 -0.74 -13.74
C VAL A 456 -36.12 0.63 -13.39
N PRO A 457 -36.77 1.74 -13.79
CA PRO A 457 -36.24 3.09 -13.65
C PRO A 457 -35.93 3.49 -12.20
N GLU A 458 -36.59 2.86 -11.23
CA GLU A 458 -36.35 3.04 -9.80
C GLU A 458 -35.02 2.45 -9.32
N LEU A 459 -34.39 1.57 -10.11
CA LEU A 459 -33.12 0.90 -9.78
C LEU A 459 -31.98 1.25 -10.74
N SER A 460 -32.28 1.48 -12.02
CA SER A 460 -31.28 1.83 -13.04
C SER A 460 -31.92 2.52 -14.26
N SER A 461 -31.17 3.42 -14.90
CA SER A 461 -31.53 3.99 -16.19
C SER A 461 -31.36 3.01 -17.37
N LEU A 462 -30.72 1.86 -17.14
CA LEU A 462 -30.46 0.82 -18.13
C LEU A 462 -31.23 -0.47 -17.79
N GLY A 463 -31.48 -1.29 -18.82
CA GLY A 463 -32.05 -2.63 -18.64
C GLY A 463 -31.06 -3.57 -17.95
N GLY A 464 -31.50 -4.20 -16.86
CA GLY A 464 -30.70 -5.11 -16.02
C GLY A 464 -31.35 -6.48 -15.88
N ILE A 465 -30.63 -7.44 -15.29
CA ILE A 465 -31.14 -8.80 -15.02
C ILE A 465 -31.25 -8.95 -13.50
N TYR A 466 -32.36 -8.45 -12.96
CA TYR A 466 -32.52 -8.26 -11.52
C TYR A 466 -32.75 -9.58 -10.77
N THR A 467 -32.24 -9.69 -9.54
CA THR A 467 -32.34 -10.92 -8.72
C THR A 467 -33.79 -11.40 -8.55
N PHE A 468 -34.73 -10.48 -8.30
CA PHE A 468 -36.14 -10.77 -8.09
C PHE A 468 -36.88 -11.22 -9.36
N SER A 469 -36.21 -11.27 -10.52
CA SER A 469 -36.75 -11.82 -11.77
C SER A 469 -36.46 -13.32 -11.98
N LEU A 470 -35.53 -13.89 -11.22
CA LEU A 470 -35.06 -15.28 -11.34
C LEU A 470 -35.28 -16.06 -10.04
N THR A 471 -35.61 -17.35 -10.15
CA THR A 471 -35.73 -18.26 -9.00
C THR A 471 -34.34 -18.58 -8.42
N TRP A 472 -34.28 -18.96 -7.14
CA TRP A 472 -32.99 -19.33 -6.53
C TRP A 472 -32.28 -20.49 -7.28
N PRO A 473 -32.97 -21.57 -7.71
CA PRO A 473 -32.35 -22.60 -8.55
C PRO A 473 -31.79 -22.07 -9.89
N GLU A 474 -32.43 -21.09 -10.54
CA GLU A 474 -31.86 -20.45 -11.74
C GLU A 474 -30.60 -19.65 -11.40
N ILE A 475 -30.61 -18.87 -10.30
CA ILE A 475 -29.46 -18.08 -9.83
C ILE A 475 -28.27 -18.98 -9.47
N GLN A 476 -28.53 -20.15 -8.85
CA GLN A 476 -27.48 -21.14 -8.54
C GLN A 476 -26.82 -21.77 -9.78
N THR A 477 -27.39 -21.61 -10.98
CA THR A 477 -26.71 -22.03 -12.24
C THR A 477 -25.75 -20.98 -12.80
N LEU A 478 -25.78 -19.75 -12.28
CA LEU A 478 -24.96 -18.65 -12.78
C LEU A 478 -23.52 -18.78 -12.30
N THR A 479 -22.57 -18.64 -13.23
CA THR A 479 -21.15 -18.49 -12.90
C THR A 479 -20.90 -17.11 -12.29
N PRO A 480 -20.37 -16.98 -11.07
CA PRO A 480 -19.97 -15.70 -10.50
C PRO A 480 -18.88 -15.00 -11.33
N ALA A 481 -18.74 -13.69 -11.16
CA ALA A 481 -17.72 -12.88 -11.84
C ALA A 481 -17.06 -11.92 -10.85
N ILE A 482 -15.72 -11.84 -10.87
CA ILE A 482 -14.98 -10.89 -10.04
C ILE A 482 -15.13 -9.46 -10.59
N SER A 483 -15.35 -8.50 -9.69
CA SER A 483 -15.34 -7.08 -10.05
C SER A 483 -13.94 -6.65 -10.46
N ASN A 484 -13.84 -5.66 -11.34
CA ASN A 484 -12.58 -5.05 -11.75
C ASN A 484 -12.79 -3.53 -11.87
N PRO A 485 -12.97 -2.81 -10.76
CA PRO A 485 -13.37 -1.39 -10.78
C PRO A 485 -12.34 -0.51 -11.51
N TYR A 486 -11.06 -0.89 -11.46
CA TYR A 486 -9.95 -0.15 -12.06
C TYR A 486 -9.47 -0.70 -13.41
N ARG A 487 -10.34 -1.42 -14.13
CA ARG A 487 -10.05 -1.96 -15.46
C ARG A 487 -9.60 -0.90 -16.48
N THR A 488 -10.03 0.35 -16.32
CA THR A 488 -9.58 1.49 -17.14
C THR A 488 -8.08 1.77 -17.02
N TYR A 489 -7.47 1.39 -15.90
CA TYR A 489 -6.03 1.46 -15.63
C TYR A 489 -5.29 0.16 -15.97
N ASN A 490 -5.94 -0.78 -16.67
CA ASN A 490 -5.50 -2.15 -16.92
C ASN A 490 -5.25 -3.01 -15.67
N MET A 491 -5.73 -2.58 -14.50
CA MET A 491 -5.64 -3.37 -13.27
C MET A 491 -6.73 -4.45 -13.25
N PHE A 492 -6.32 -5.70 -13.05
CA PHE A 492 -7.21 -6.86 -13.02
C PHE A 492 -7.01 -7.65 -11.73
N ARG A 493 -8.11 -7.86 -11.00
CA ARG A 493 -8.16 -8.79 -9.87
C ARG A 493 -7.98 -10.22 -10.33
N ASN A 494 -7.49 -11.07 -9.42
CA ASN A 494 -7.12 -12.48 -9.57
C ASN A 494 -7.65 -13.18 -10.86
N PRO A 495 -6.88 -13.16 -11.97
CA PRO A 495 -7.33 -13.70 -13.25
C PRO A 495 -7.56 -15.22 -13.30
N ASN A 496 -6.98 -15.99 -12.36
CA ASN A 496 -7.18 -17.44 -12.26
C ASN A 496 -8.50 -17.76 -11.54
N GLU A 497 -8.84 -17.02 -10.47
CA GLU A 497 -10.05 -17.24 -9.65
C GLU A 497 -11.25 -16.37 -10.06
N ARG A 498 -11.13 -15.58 -11.14
CA ARG A 498 -12.12 -14.59 -11.62
C ARG A 498 -13.57 -15.06 -11.79
N ASN A 499 -13.80 -16.37 -11.82
CA ASN A 499 -15.10 -17.02 -11.99
C ASN A 499 -15.32 -18.16 -10.96
N ALA A 500 -14.51 -18.22 -9.91
CA ALA A 500 -14.52 -19.29 -8.93
C ALA A 500 -15.58 -19.10 -7.83
N GLY A 501 -15.90 -20.19 -7.13
CA GLY A 501 -16.87 -20.23 -6.06
C GLY A 501 -18.34 -20.25 -6.53
N LYS A 502 -19.26 -20.15 -5.56
CA LYS A 502 -20.71 -20.14 -5.76
C LYS A 502 -21.35 -19.10 -4.86
N LEU A 503 -22.36 -18.38 -5.36
CA LEU A 503 -23.18 -17.49 -4.54
C LEU A 503 -23.85 -18.29 -3.42
N VAL A 504 -23.85 -17.74 -2.21
CA VAL A 504 -24.40 -18.40 -1.02
C VAL A 504 -25.76 -17.82 -0.65
N SER A 505 -26.68 -18.69 -0.22
CA SER A 505 -27.89 -18.27 0.47
C SER A 505 -27.56 -17.63 1.83
N LEU A 506 -28.48 -16.81 2.36
CA LEU A 506 -28.30 -16.20 3.68
C LEU A 506 -28.17 -17.26 4.78
N THR A 507 -28.84 -18.41 4.63
CA THR A 507 -28.72 -19.58 5.51
C THR A 507 -27.30 -20.17 5.51
N GLU A 508 -26.68 -20.34 4.34
CA GLU A 508 -25.32 -20.85 4.20
C GLU A 508 -24.29 -19.88 4.78
N PHE A 509 -24.42 -18.58 4.49
CA PHE A 509 -23.61 -17.50 5.05
C PHE A 509 -23.66 -17.48 6.59
N LEU A 510 -24.86 -17.52 7.18
CA LEU A 510 -25.04 -17.50 8.63
C LEU A 510 -24.48 -18.76 9.30
N ASN A 511 -24.63 -19.94 8.67
CA ASN A 511 -24.02 -21.17 9.17
C ASN A 511 -22.48 -21.15 9.08
N LEU A 512 -21.91 -20.60 8.01
CA LEU A 512 -20.46 -20.39 7.88
C LEU A 512 -19.93 -19.49 9.02
N ALA A 513 -20.60 -18.36 9.27
CA ALA A 513 -20.23 -17.45 10.35
C ALA A 513 -20.37 -18.08 11.75
N LYS A 514 -21.41 -18.90 11.96
CA LYS A 514 -21.70 -19.58 13.23
C LYS A 514 -20.64 -20.63 13.57
N ASN A 515 -20.15 -21.34 12.55
CA ASN A 515 -19.14 -22.39 12.69
C ASN A 515 -17.70 -21.85 12.81
N SER A 516 -17.46 -20.57 12.47
CA SER A 516 -16.16 -19.93 12.65
C SER A 516 -15.89 -19.57 14.12
N THR A 517 -14.68 -19.84 14.60
CA THR A 517 -14.23 -19.39 15.94
C THR A 517 -13.60 -18.00 15.92
N SER A 518 -13.08 -17.52 14.78
CA SER A 518 -12.39 -16.22 14.67
C SER A 518 -13.33 -15.03 14.53
N LEU A 519 -14.52 -15.21 13.95
CA LEU A 519 -15.48 -14.12 13.76
C LEU A 519 -16.09 -13.65 15.09
N SER A 520 -16.20 -12.34 15.27
CA SER A 520 -16.98 -11.68 16.32
C SER A 520 -18.46 -11.51 15.94
N GLY A 521 -18.79 -11.43 14.65
CA GLY A 521 -20.16 -11.19 14.19
C GLY A 521 -20.38 -11.26 12.68
N VAL A 522 -21.58 -10.83 12.27
CA VAL A 522 -22.00 -10.64 10.87
C VAL A 522 -22.64 -9.26 10.66
N LEU A 523 -22.49 -8.71 9.47
CA LEU A 523 -23.13 -7.47 9.01
C LEU A 523 -24.07 -7.77 7.84
N ILE A 524 -25.38 -7.60 8.03
CA ILE A 524 -26.38 -7.88 7.01
C ILE A 524 -26.91 -6.55 6.48
N SER A 525 -26.64 -6.24 5.22
CA SER A 525 -27.16 -5.03 4.57
C SER A 525 -28.46 -5.32 3.84
N VAL A 526 -29.46 -4.44 3.99
CA VAL A 526 -30.77 -4.54 3.36
C VAL A 526 -31.10 -3.21 2.69
N GLU A 527 -31.25 -3.22 1.37
CA GLU A 527 -31.56 -2.07 0.54
C GLU A 527 -32.79 -2.37 -0.34
N ASN A 528 -33.37 -1.36 -1.00
CA ASN A 528 -34.50 -1.49 -1.94
C ASN A 528 -35.78 -2.11 -1.35
N ALA A 529 -35.94 -2.12 -0.02
CA ALA A 529 -37.02 -2.84 0.67
C ALA A 529 -38.43 -2.33 0.30
N ALA A 530 -38.59 -1.02 0.09
CA ALA A 530 -39.86 -0.43 -0.34
C ALA A 530 -40.29 -0.96 -1.72
N TYR A 531 -39.40 -0.90 -2.71
CA TYR A 531 -39.63 -1.43 -4.06
C TYR A 531 -39.95 -2.94 -4.05
N LEU A 532 -39.24 -3.72 -3.23
CA LEU A 532 -39.51 -5.15 -3.11
C LEU A 532 -40.91 -5.44 -2.54
N ARG A 533 -41.39 -4.64 -1.56
CA ARG A 533 -42.73 -4.78 -0.98
C ARG A 533 -43.84 -4.30 -1.92
N GLU A 534 -43.68 -3.15 -2.56
CA GLU A 534 -44.70 -2.54 -3.42
C GLU A 534 -44.82 -3.22 -4.78
N ASN A 535 -43.69 -3.39 -5.47
CA ASN A 535 -43.65 -3.81 -6.88
C ASN A 535 -43.50 -5.32 -7.04
N GLN A 536 -42.83 -6.00 -6.09
CA GLN A 536 -42.55 -7.44 -6.19
C GLN A 536 -43.36 -8.31 -5.23
N GLY A 537 -43.94 -7.74 -4.17
CA GLY A 537 -44.66 -8.48 -3.14
C GLY A 537 -43.76 -9.30 -2.21
N ILE A 538 -42.49 -8.88 -2.06
CA ILE A 538 -41.45 -9.60 -1.30
C ILE A 538 -41.07 -8.77 -0.07
N ASP A 539 -41.14 -9.39 1.11
CA ASP A 539 -40.71 -8.76 2.37
C ASP A 539 -39.30 -9.22 2.77
N VAL A 540 -38.30 -8.47 2.33
CA VAL A 540 -36.88 -8.75 2.65
C VAL A 540 -36.58 -8.66 4.16
N VAL A 541 -37.23 -7.74 4.89
CA VAL A 541 -37.04 -7.60 6.35
C VAL A 541 -37.50 -8.86 7.05
N LYS A 542 -38.72 -9.33 6.72
CA LYS A 542 -39.25 -10.59 7.26
C LYS A 542 -38.38 -11.79 6.87
N ALA A 543 -37.94 -11.90 5.61
CA ALA A 543 -37.11 -13.00 5.14
C ALA A 543 -35.77 -13.09 5.90
N VAL A 544 -35.13 -11.95 6.16
CA VAL A 544 -33.89 -11.89 6.97
C VAL A 544 -34.15 -12.29 8.42
N LEU A 545 -35.20 -11.78 9.05
CA LEU A 545 -35.59 -12.12 10.44
C LEU A 545 -35.91 -13.61 10.61
N ASP A 546 -36.67 -14.19 9.68
CA ASP A 546 -36.99 -15.62 9.66
C ASP A 546 -35.71 -16.46 9.53
N THR A 547 -34.81 -16.07 8.62
CA THR A 547 -33.55 -16.82 8.37
C THR A 547 -32.59 -16.75 9.56
N LEU A 548 -32.46 -15.58 10.20
CA LEU A 548 -31.71 -15.42 11.45
C LEU A 548 -32.29 -16.29 12.57
N THR A 549 -33.61 -16.34 12.69
CA THR A 549 -34.29 -17.19 13.68
C THR A 549 -34.06 -18.67 13.40
N GLN A 550 -34.20 -19.11 12.15
CA GLN A 550 -34.00 -20.50 11.70
C GLN A 550 -32.56 -20.99 11.90
N THR A 551 -31.57 -20.13 11.63
CA THR A 551 -30.14 -20.45 11.84
C THR A 551 -29.70 -20.32 13.30
N GLY A 552 -30.59 -19.88 14.19
CA GLY A 552 -30.36 -19.79 15.64
C GLY A 552 -29.63 -18.52 16.09
N TYR A 553 -29.64 -17.46 15.29
CA TYR A 553 -29.14 -16.13 15.66
C TYR A 553 -30.14 -15.36 16.54
N THR A 554 -30.66 -16.00 17.59
CA THR A 554 -31.61 -15.38 18.52
C THR A 554 -30.88 -14.54 19.59
N ASN A 555 -31.66 -13.85 20.45
CA ASN A 555 -31.23 -12.84 21.43
C ASN A 555 -30.04 -13.19 22.37
N ILE A 556 -29.54 -14.43 22.39
CA ILE A 556 -28.34 -14.84 23.13
C ILE A 556 -27.44 -15.66 22.19
N THR A 557 -26.69 -14.97 21.34
CA THR A 557 -25.66 -15.57 20.48
C THR A 557 -24.27 -15.12 20.88
N THR A 558 -23.27 -15.97 20.61
CA THR A 558 -21.85 -15.65 20.74
C THR A 558 -21.32 -14.78 19.59
N LYS A 559 -22.11 -14.58 18.54
CA LYS A 559 -21.80 -13.75 17.38
C LYS A 559 -22.72 -12.53 17.38
N LYS A 560 -22.14 -11.34 17.23
CA LYS A 560 -22.87 -10.08 17.05
C LYS A 560 -23.60 -10.10 15.69
N VAL A 561 -24.83 -9.59 15.65
CA VAL A 561 -25.55 -9.32 14.40
C VAL A 561 -25.72 -7.82 14.27
N MET A 562 -25.23 -7.28 13.17
CA MET A 562 -25.41 -5.89 12.77
C MET A 562 -26.29 -5.85 11.51
N ILE A 563 -27.31 -5.01 11.49
CA ILE A 563 -28.20 -4.78 10.35
C ILE A 563 -27.91 -3.39 9.79
N GLN A 564 -27.53 -3.32 8.52
CA GLN A 564 -27.22 -2.07 7.83
C GLN A 564 -28.30 -1.73 6.80
N SER A 565 -28.57 -0.45 6.63
CA SER A 565 -29.36 0.07 5.51
C SER A 565 -29.02 1.54 5.26
N THR A 566 -29.18 1.99 4.02
CA THR A 566 -29.31 3.41 3.68
C THR A 566 -30.65 3.99 4.14
N ASN A 567 -31.64 3.15 4.42
CA ASN A 567 -32.99 3.57 4.76
C ASN A 567 -33.28 3.52 6.28
N SER A 568 -33.60 4.67 6.88
CA SER A 568 -34.00 4.78 8.29
C SER A 568 -35.28 3.99 8.58
N SER A 569 -36.20 3.96 7.61
CA SER A 569 -37.45 3.18 7.63
C SER A 569 -37.23 1.67 7.77
N VAL A 570 -36.18 1.11 7.14
CA VAL A 570 -35.78 -0.30 7.23
C VAL A 570 -35.24 -0.62 8.62
N LEU A 571 -34.32 0.20 9.13
CA LEU A 571 -33.72 0.00 10.45
C LEU A 571 -34.75 0.10 11.58
N LEU A 572 -35.73 1.00 11.45
CA LEU A 572 -36.88 1.08 12.36
C LEU A 572 -37.74 -0.19 12.36
N ASP A 573 -37.92 -0.87 11.23
CA ASP A 573 -38.69 -2.11 11.15
C ASP A 573 -37.95 -3.28 11.84
N PHE A 574 -36.65 -3.42 11.55
CA PHE A 574 -35.78 -4.37 12.27
C PHE A 574 -35.74 -4.12 13.78
N LYS A 575 -35.66 -2.85 14.22
CA LYS A 575 -35.61 -2.46 15.65
C LYS A 575 -36.92 -2.71 16.39
N LYS A 576 -38.07 -2.74 15.71
CA LYS A 576 -39.37 -3.14 16.29
C LYS A 576 -39.47 -4.65 16.51
N GLN A 577 -38.83 -5.44 15.65
CA GLN A 577 -38.99 -6.89 15.59
C GLN A 577 -37.82 -7.68 16.20
N SER A 578 -36.69 -7.03 16.49
CA SER A 578 -35.45 -7.68 16.96
C SER A 578 -34.66 -6.82 17.96
N ARG A 579 -33.54 -7.35 18.47
CA ARG A 579 -32.55 -6.62 19.29
C ARG A 579 -31.17 -6.57 18.66
N TYR A 580 -31.09 -6.78 17.35
CA TYR A 580 -29.82 -6.68 16.62
C TYR A 580 -29.33 -5.23 16.62
N GLU A 581 -28.01 -5.05 16.49
CA GLU A 581 -27.45 -3.71 16.36
C GLU A 581 -27.82 -3.15 14.98
N THR A 582 -28.32 -1.93 14.90
CA THR A 582 -28.66 -1.26 13.64
C THR A 582 -27.58 -0.26 13.27
N VAL A 583 -27.24 -0.20 11.98
CA VAL A 583 -26.14 0.61 11.44
C VAL A 583 -26.69 1.44 10.27
N TYR A 584 -26.65 2.76 10.39
CA TYR A 584 -27.10 3.64 9.31
C TYR A 584 -25.97 3.89 8.33
N LYS A 585 -26.22 3.80 7.03
CA LYS A 585 -25.22 4.08 6.01
C LYS A 585 -25.55 5.39 5.29
N VAL A 586 -24.65 6.37 5.40
CA VAL A 586 -24.69 7.62 4.63
C VAL A 586 -23.88 7.39 3.35
N GLU A 587 -24.56 7.33 2.20
CA GLU A 587 -23.89 7.19 0.89
C GLU A 587 -23.30 8.49 0.36
N GLU A 588 -23.84 9.62 0.82
CA GLU A 588 -23.44 10.94 0.36
C GLU A 588 -22.05 11.33 0.90
N THR A 589 -21.25 11.97 0.04
CA THR A 589 -20.07 12.69 0.48
C THR A 589 -20.49 13.97 1.19
N ILE A 590 -20.19 14.09 2.48
CA ILE A 590 -20.64 15.18 3.36
C ILE A 590 -19.45 15.85 4.05
N ARG A 591 -19.51 17.18 4.25
CA ARG A 591 -18.44 17.93 4.94
C ARG A 591 -18.67 18.13 6.43
N ASP A 592 -19.91 18.04 6.88
CA ASP A 592 -20.36 18.21 8.26
C ASP A 592 -21.74 17.53 8.41
N ILE A 593 -22.19 17.30 9.63
CA ILE A 593 -23.50 16.72 9.97
C ILE A 593 -24.12 17.50 11.14
N LEU A 594 -25.40 17.88 11.01
CA LEU A 594 -26.11 18.64 12.04
C LEU A 594 -26.45 17.78 13.26
N ASP A 595 -26.46 18.40 14.44
CA ASP A 595 -26.79 17.70 15.69
C ASP A 595 -28.25 17.19 15.70
N SER A 596 -29.17 17.83 14.96
CA SER A 596 -30.53 17.32 14.72
C SER A 596 -30.50 15.96 14.03
N ALA A 597 -29.80 15.86 12.89
CA ALA A 597 -29.62 14.63 12.14
C ALA A 597 -28.99 13.51 13.01
N ILE A 598 -28.01 13.86 13.86
CA ILE A 598 -27.38 12.88 14.76
C ILE A 598 -28.37 12.32 15.80
N GLU A 599 -29.22 13.18 16.40
CA GLU A 599 -30.24 12.71 17.34
C GLU A 599 -31.33 11.88 16.66
N ASP A 600 -31.73 12.23 15.45
CA ASP A 600 -32.67 11.43 14.65
C ASP A 600 -32.06 10.06 14.27
N ILE A 601 -30.79 10.01 13.86
CA ILE A 601 -30.05 8.76 13.62
C ILE A 601 -30.04 7.88 14.87
N LYS A 602 -29.79 8.43 16.06
CA LYS A 602 -29.80 7.68 17.34
C LYS A 602 -31.16 7.07 17.68
N ALA A 603 -32.26 7.59 17.12
CA ALA A 603 -33.58 7.01 17.32
C ALA A 603 -33.69 5.60 16.71
N PHE A 604 -32.97 5.30 15.63
CA PHE A 604 -33.09 4.03 14.90
C PHE A 604 -31.76 3.26 14.69
N ALA A 605 -30.61 3.91 14.76
CA ALA A 605 -29.28 3.31 14.60
C ALA A 605 -28.41 3.41 15.87
N SER A 606 -27.37 2.59 15.89
CA SER A 606 -26.41 2.43 16.99
C SER A 606 -24.95 2.57 16.54
N ALA A 607 -24.71 2.64 15.23
CA ALA A 607 -23.45 2.99 14.58
C ALA A 607 -23.75 3.59 13.19
N VAL A 608 -22.76 4.22 12.56
CA VAL A 608 -22.89 4.85 11.23
C VAL A 608 -21.76 4.40 10.31
N VAL A 609 -22.06 4.12 9.04
CA VAL A 609 -21.08 3.98 7.95
C VAL A 609 -21.10 5.25 7.11
N ILE A 610 -19.92 5.81 6.80
CA ILE A 610 -19.73 6.96 5.91
C ILE A 610 -18.68 6.66 4.83
N VAL A 611 -18.68 7.43 3.74
CA VAL A 611 -17.70 7.28 2.66
C VAL A 611 -16.34 7.93 3.00
N LYS A 612 -15.24 7.42 2.39
CA LYS A 612 -13.86 7.93 2.55
C LYS A 612 -13.73 9.45 2.48
N SER A 613 -14.25 10.07 1.42
CA SER A 613 -14.17 11.53 1.20
C SER A 613 -15.03 12.37 2.16
N SER A 614 -15.92 11.76 2.95
CA SER A 614 -16.60 12.42 4.09
C SER A 614 -15.70 12.54 5.33
N VAL A 615 -14.49 11.97 5.31
CA VAL A 615 -13.46 12.11 6.35
C VAL A 615 -12.29 12.93 5.83
N PHE A 616 -11.70 12.50 4.71
CA PHE A 616 -10.60 13.18 4.04
C PHE A 616 -11.03 13.56 2.62
N PRO A 617 -11.66 14.73 2.40
CA PRO A 617 -12.00 15.20 1.06
C PRO A 617 -10.73 15.42 0.23
N ASP A 618 -10.74 14.89 -0.98
CA ASP A 618 -9.65 14.98 -1.94
C ASP A 618 -10.05 15.78 -3.20
N SER A 619 -9.04 16.25 -3.94
CA SER A 619 -9.20 16.90 -5.25
C SER A 619 -8.00 16.58 -6.14
N GLU A 620 -8.26 16.10 -7.37
CA GLU A 620 -7.22 15.66 -8.32
C GLU A 620 -6.19 14.68 -7.68
N GLY A 621 -6.65 13.83 -6.76
CA GLY A 621 -5.80 12.87 -6.04
C GLY A 621 -5.02 13.44 -4.85
N PHE A 622 -5.31 14.65 -4.35
CA PHE A 622 -4.69 15.21 -3.14
C PHE A 622 -5.69 15.38 -2.01
N VAL A 623 -5.35 14.94 -0.79
CA VAL A 623 -6.16 15.21 0.41
C VAL A 623 -6.12 16.69 0.73
N THR A 624 -7.27 17.36 0.66
CA THR A 624 -7.40 18.81 0.85
C THR A 624 -7.56 19.22 2.31
N GLY A 625 -8.05 18.31 3.16
CA GLY A 625 -8.31 18.57 4.58
C GLY A 625 -8.92 17.36 5.28
N GLN A 626 -9.40 17.56 6.50
CA GLN A 626 -10.15 16.58 7.29
C GLN A 626 -11.46 17.21 7.79
N THR A 627 -12.57 16.47 7.72
CA THR A 627 -13.87 16.93 8.22
C THR A 627 -14.00 16.74 9.73
N ASN A 628 -15.02 17.36 10.32
CA ASN A 628 -15.43 17.14 11.71
C ASN A 628 -16.46 15.99 11.85
N VAL A 629 -16.89 15.34 10.78
CA VAL A 629 -18.00 14.36 10.77
C VAL A 629 -17.77 13.22 11.76
N VAL A 630 -16.58 12.61 11.73
CA VAL A 630 -16.21 11.51 12.65
C VAL A 630 -16.23 11.98 14.10
N GLU A 631 -15.64 13.15 14.38
CA GLU A 631 -15.57 13.72 15.73
C GLU A 631 -16.97 14.00 16.31
N ARG A 632 -17.89 14.52 15.50
CA ARG A 632 -19.27 14.82 15.92
C ARG A 632 -20.07 13.56 16.24
N LEU A 633 -20.03 12.56 15.34
CA LEU A 633 -20.70 11.28 15.54
C LEU A 633 -20.21 10.58 16.81
N GLN A 634 -18.88 10.56 17.02
CA GLN A 634 -18.27 9.94 18.21
C GLN A 634 -18.57 10.70 19.51
N LYS A 635 -18.63 12.05 19.49
CA LYS A 635 -19.09 12.85 20.65
C LYS A 635 -20.51 12.49 21.08
N SER A 636 -21.36 12.12 20.13
CA SER A 636 -22.73 11.63 20.37
C SER A 636 -22.83 10.12 20.61
N GLN A 637 -21.70 9.45 20.86
CA GLN A 637 -21.57 8.02 21.17
C GLN A 637 -21.98 7.06 20.04
N LEU A 638 -21.99 7.52 18.78
CA LEU A 638 -22.12 6.65 17.61
C LEU A 638 -20.73 6.19 17.12
N PRO A 639 -20.44 4.89 17.10
CA PRO A 639 -19.29 4.35 16.40
C PRO A 639 -19.38 4.65 14.91
N VAL A 640 -18.26 5.03 14.30
CA VAL A 640 -18.15 5.37 12.88
C VAL A 640 -17.31 4.32 12.17
N TYR A 641 -17.90 3.69 11.15
CA TYR A 641 -17.21 2.84 10.20
C TYR A 641 -17.04 3.60 8.88
N VAL A 642 -15.96 3.32 8.14
CA VAL A 642 -15.72 3.99 6.85
C VAL A 642 -15.62 2.96 5.72
N GLU A 643 -16.27 3.26 4.59
CA GLU A 643 -16.15 2.52 3.34
C GLU A 643 -15.72 3.41 2.15
N LEU A 644 -15.08 2.91 1.10
CA LEU A 644 -14.60 1.55 0.88
C LEU A 644 -13.07 1.56 0.79
N PHE A 645 -12.39 0.70 1.55
CA PHE A 645 -10.94 0.53 1.48
C PHE A 645 -10.56 -0.55 0.47
N GLN A 646 -9.65 -0.19 -0.43
CA GLN A 646 -9.21 -0.97 -1.58
C GLN A 646 -7.68 -0.95 -1.65
N ASN A 647 -7.07 -2.02 -2.18
CA ASN A 647 -5.63 -2.14 -2.27
C ASN A 647 -5.07 -1.52 -3.56
N GLU A 648 -5.85 -1.53 -4.65
CA GLU A 648 -5.42 -1.03 -5.96
C GLU A 648 -4.90 0.41 -5.84
N PHE A 649 -3.65 0.66 -6.25
CA PHE A 649 -2.91 1.89 -5.94
C PHE A 649 -3.49 3.19 -6.52
N VAL A 650 -4.47 3.08 -7.43
CA VAL A 650 -5.24 4.19 -8.00
C VAL A 650 -6.51 4.54 -7.20
N SER A 651 -6.82 3.77 -6.15
CA SER A 651 -8.01 3.95 -5.29
C SER A 651 -7.78 4.91 -4.12
N GLN A 652 -6.53 5.35 -3.91
CA GLN A 652 -6.13 6.24 -2.82
C GLN A 652 -5.48 7.53 -3.37
N PRO A 653 -5.76 8.70 -2.76
CA PRO A 653 -4.97 9.93 -2.96
C PRO A 653 -3.44 9.73 -2.79
N TYR A 654 -2.66 10.56 -3.47
CA TYR A 654 -1.19 10.56 -3.43
C TYR A 654 -0.63 10.73 -2.01
N ASP A 655 -1.35 11.42 -1.12
CA ASP A 655 -0.97 11.58 0.29
C ASP A 655 -0.90 10.25 1.06
N PHE A 656 -1.53 9.16 0.56
CA PHE A 656 -1.40 7.81 1.11
C PHE A 656 -0.32 6.96 0.43
N PHE A 657 0.48 7.55 -0.47
CA PHE A 657 1.67 6.96 -1.09
C PHE A 657 1.43 5.61 -1.79
N SER A 658 0.25 5.44 -2.37
CA SER A 658 -0.17 4.17 -3.00
C SER A 658 -0.11 2.96 -2.05
N ASP A 659 -0.21 3.19 -0.74
CA ASP A 659 -0.15 2.16 0.30
C ASP A 659 -1.43 2.16 1.13
N ALA A 660 -2.26 1.13 0.92
CA ALA A 660 -3.49 0.92 1.68
C ALA A 660 -3.26 0.84 3.20
N ASN A 661 -2.06 0.52 3.66
CA ASN A 661 -1.71 0.56 5.10
C ASN A 661 -1.61 1.99 5.62
N VAL A 662 -1.03 2.90 4.83
CA VAL A 662 -0.91 4.32 5.17
C VAL A 662 -2.29 4.98 5.12
N GLU A 663 -3.14 4.57 4.16
CA GLU A 663 -4.55 4.97 4.15
C GLU A 663 -5.25 4.50 5.44
N ILE A 664 -5.32 3.19 5.70
CA ILE A 664 -5.97 2.64 6.91
C ILE A 664 -5.41 3.28 8.19
N ASN A 665 -4.09 3.46 8.30
CA ASN A 665 -3.45 4.13 9.44
C ASN A 665 -3.98 5.56 9.64
N SER A 666 -4.16 6.32 8.57
CA SER A 666 -4.59 7.72 8.64
C SER A 666 -6.06 7.84 9.07
N TYR A 667 -6.94 6.93 8.62
CA TYR A 667 -8.33 6.89 9.10
C TYR A 667 -8.43 6.38 10.54
N VAL A 668 -7.72 5.31 10.90
CA VAL A 668 -7.82 4.68 12.23
C VAL A 668 -7.14 5.52 13.32
N THR A 669 -5.99 6.14 13.03
CA THR A 669 -5.17 6.85 14.04
C THR A 669 -5.28 8.36 13.95
N GLY A 670 -5.45 8.91 12.74
CA GLY A 670 -5.62 10.34 12.49
C GLY A 670 -7.06 10.78 12.71
N ALA A 671 -8.00 10.18 11.97
CA ALA A 671 -9.43 10.47 12.11
C ALA A 671 -10.12 9.73 13.27
N GLY A 672 -9.52 8.65 13.79
CA GLY A 672 -10.01 7.94 14.97
C GLY A 672 -11.18 6.98 14.71
N VAL A 673 -11.40 6.53 13.47
CA VAL A 673 -12.59 5.71 13.11
C VAL A 673 -12.65 4.36 13.86
N ASN A 674 -13.85 3.85 14.08
CA ASN A 674 -14.09 2.63 14.89
C ASN A 674 -14.02 1.32 14.10
N GLY A 675 -13.98 1.39 12.76
CA GLY A 675 -13.83 0.22 11.89
C GLY A 675 -13.66 0.62 10.42
N THR A 676 -13.07 -0.27 9.63
CA THR A 676 -12.95 -0.13 8.17
C THR A 676 -13.73 -1.23 7.48
N VAL A 677 -14.46 -0.87 6.42
CA VAL A 677 -15.12 -1.81 5.52
C VAL A 677 -14.24 -1.94 4.27
N THR A 678 -13.80 -3.16 3.94
CA THR A 678 -12.78 -3.39 2.90
C THR A 678 -13.02 -4.63 2.04
N GLU A 679 -12.71 -4.54 0.75
CA GLU A 679 -12.66 -5.69 -0.18
C GLU A 679 -11.43 -6.58 0.04
N PHE A 680 -10.45 -6.12 0.84
CA PHE A 680 -9.18 -6.79 1.12
C PHE A 680 -8.99 -7.00 2.63
N PRO A 681 -9.75 -7.94 3.26
CA PRO A 681 -9.68 -8.16 4.70
C PRO A 681 -8.28 -8.51 5.20
N TYR A 682 -7.43 -9.12 4.37
CA TYR A 682 -6.04 -9.41 4.71
C TYR A 682 -5.20 -8.16 5.00
N THR A 683 -5.31 -7.09 4.20
CA THR A 683 -4.56 -5.84 4.43
C THR A 683 -4.92 -5.24 5.77
N ALA A 684 -6.23 -5.07 6.02
CA ALA A 684 -6.72 -4.49 7.25
C ALA A 684 -6.43 -5.40 8.46
N ALA A 685 -6.59 -6.73 8.33
CA ALA A 685 -6.29 -7.70 9.39
C ALA A 685 -4.78 -7.86 9.65
N ARG A 686 -3.92 -7.60 8.65
CA ARG A 686 -2.46 -7.55 8.80
C ARG A 686 -2.04 -6.25 9.49
N TYR A 687 -2.58 -5.10 9.06
CA TYR A 687 -2.50 -3.84 9.83
C TYR A 687 -2.97 -4.02 11.30
N ARG A 688 -3.78 -5.06 11.56
CA ARG A 688 -4.29 -5.51 12.87
C ARG A 688 -3.59 -6.71 13.60
N LYS A 689 -2.57 -7.40 13.08
CA LYS A 689 -1.95 -8.61 13.76
C LYS A 689 -0.57 -8.48 14.40
N ASN A 690 -0.29 -7.31 14.89
CA ASN A 690 0.93 -6.62 14.50
C ASN A 690 1.13 -5.65 15.80
N ARG A 691 2.13 -4.76 16.03
CA ARG A 691 2.50 -4.17 17.39
C ARG A 691 2.83 -2.64 17.59
N CYS A 692 2.77 -1.71 16.63
CA CYS A 692 3.39 -0.35 16.67
C CYS A 692 2.51 0.82 17.19
N LEU A 693 1.20 0.95 16.91
CA LEU A 693 0.31 1.88 17.66
C LEU A 693 0.27 1.59 19.17
N GLY A 694 0.65 0.37 19.59
CA GLY A 694 0.84 0.04 21.01
C GLY A 694 2.17 0.56 21.60
N SER A 695 3.04 1.18 20.77
CA SER A 695 4.27 1.79 21.22
C SER A 695 4.03 3.14 21.90
N LYS A 696 4.96 3.58 22.75
CA LYS A 696 4.86 4.87 23.46
C LYS A 696 5.22 6.08 22.59
N GLU A 697 5.96 5.83 21.52
CA GLU A 697 6.48 6.83 20.59
C GLU A 697 6.20 6.28 19.20
N THR A 698 5.16 6.80 18.53
CA THR A 698 4.76 6.37 17.19
C THR A 698 5.94 6.55 16.23
N PRO A 699 6.43 5.48 15.57
CA PRO A 699 7.49 5.61 14.58
C PRO A 699 7.07 6.53 13.43
N PRO A 700 8.00 7.24 12.75
CA PRO A 700 7.62 8.20 11.70
C PRO A 700 6.81 7.58 10.56
N TYR A 701 7.14 6.35 10.16
CA TYR A 701 6.41 5.55 9.16
C TYR A 701 5.00 5.08 9.61
N MET A 702 4.64 5.29 10.88
CA MET A 702 3.30 5.03 11.43
C MET A 702 2.56 6.33 11.80
N ALA A 703 3.13 7.51 11.52
CA ALA A 703 2.42 8.77 11.71
C ALA A 703 1.23 8.85 10.73
N PRO A 704 0.02 9.26 11.16
CA PRO A 704 -1.05 9.54 10.23
C PRO A 704 -0.67 10.70 9.30
N VAL A 705 -1.07 10.56 8.03
CA VAL A 705 -0.88 11.56 6.99
C VAL A 705 -1.44 12.90 7.43
N GLN A 706 -0.71 13.98 7.14
CA GLN A 706 -1.16 15.34 7.45
C GLN A 706 -2.08 15.84 6.33
N PRO A 707 -3.36 16.13 6.59
CA PRO A 707 -4.29 16.59 5.55
C PRO A 707 -3.84 17.93 4.95
N GLY A 708 -3.85 18.04 3.61
CA GLY A 708 -3.27 19.18 2.91
C GLY A 708 -1.74 19.27 3.01
N GLY A 709 -1.06 18.21 3.48
CA GLY A 709 0.39 18.17 3.67
C GLY A 709 1.14 18.25 2.34
N LEU A 710 0.76 17.45 1.35
CA LEU A 710 1.42 17.52 0.03
C LEU A 710 1.09 18.81 -0.72
N LEU A 711 -0.09 19.39 -0.51
CA LEU A 711 -0.46 20.69 -1.11
C LEU A 711 0.44 21.85 -0.64
N GLN A 712 1.09 21.74 0.52
CA GLN A 712 2.05 22.75 0.99
C GLN A 712 3.39 22.72 0.25
N VAL A 713 3.73 21.61 -0.41
CA VAL A 713 4.97 21.46 -1.19
C VAL A 713 4.74 21.51 -2.71
N VAL A 714 3.50 21.37 -3.20
CA VAL A 714 3.18 21.56 -4.63
C VAL A 714 3.33 23.02 -5.05
N ASN A 715 3.92 23.28 -6.23
CA ASN A 715 4.02 24.62 -6.80
C ASN A 715 2.63 25.27 -6.93
N HIS A 716 2.49 26.54 -6.56
CA HIS A 716 1.22 27.27 -6.60
C HIS A 716 0.52 27.27 -7.98
N ALA A 717 1.28 27.25 -9.08
CA ALA A 717 0.73 27.14 -10.44
C ALA A 717 0.30 25.71 -10.84
N SER A 718 0.67 24.71 -10.04
CA SER A 718 0.37 23.29 -10.22
C SER A 718 -0.68 22.78 -9.22
N LEU A 719 -1.15 23.61 -8.28
CA LEU A 719 -2.19 23.23 -7.32
C LEU A 719 -3.49 22.78 -8.03
N PRO A 720 -4.24 21.84 -7.45
CA PRO A 720 -5.58 21.51 -7.93
C PRO A 720 -6.53 22.71 -7.81
N PRO A 721 -7.57 22.80 -8.66
CA PRO A 721 -8.60 23.81 -8.51
C PRO A 721 -9.33 23.64 -7.17
N ALA A 722 -9.79 24.74 -6.57
CA ALA A 722 -10.63 24.66 -5.39
C ALA A 722 -12.02 24.12 -5.78
N GLU A 723 -12.41 22.98 -5.20
CA GLU A 723 -13.71 22.37 -5.45
C GLU A 723 -14.84 23.02 -4.64
N ALA A 724 -16.08 22.80 -5.09
CA ALA A 724 -17.25 23.22 -4.35
C ALA A 724 -17.37 22.41 -3.05
N PRO A 725 -17.72 23.02 -1.91
CA PRO A 725 -17.83 22.30 -0.66
C PRO A 725 -18.99 21.30 -0.71
N ASN A 726 -18.72 20.06 -0.32
CA ASN A 726 -19.72 18.99 -0.17
C ASN A 726 -20.91 19.42 0.72
N PRO A 727 -22.09 18.80 0.58
CA PRO A 727 -23.27 19.11 1.41
C PRO A 727 -23.01 18.92 2.91
N VAL A 728 -23.86 19.57 3.72
CA VAL A 728 -23.96 19.32 5.17
C VAL A 728 -25.17 18.43 5.36
N PHE A 729 -25.01 17.33 6.10
CA PHE A 729 -26.08 16.36 6.32
C PHE A 729 -27.06 16.85 7.40
N THR A 730 -28.36 16.78 7.12
CA THR A 730 -29.45 17.40 7.89
C THR A 730 -30.54 16.41 8.29
N ASP A 731 -31.44 16.83 9.18
CA ASP A 731 -32.62 16.04 9.58
C ASP A 731 -33.58 15.74 8.40
N ALA A 732 -33.59 16.57 7.35
CA ALA A 732 -34.35 16.30 6.13
C ALA A 732 -33.81 15.07 5.38
N ASP A 733 -32.50 14.84 5.42
CA ASP A 733 -31.81 13.74 4.73
C ASP A 733 -31.96 12.40 5.48
N VAL A 734 -32.33 12.46 6.77
CA VAL A 734 -32.67 11.31 7.62
C VAL A 734 -34.15 10.90 7.50
N THR A 735 -35.01 11.86 7.16
CA THR A 735 -36.48 11.73 7.24
C THR A 735 -37.06 11.02 6.02
N GLU A 736 -37.46 9.75 6.22
CA GLU A 736 -38.08 8.92 5.18
C GLU A 736 -39.56 8.62 5.43
N PRO A 737 -40.34 8.33 4.38
CA PRO A 737 -41.64 7.66 4.51
C PRO A 737 -41.51 6.31 5.25
N PRO A 738 -42.54 5.89 6.01
CA PRO A 738 -42.55 4.55 6.60
C PRO A 738 -42.57 3.47 5.51
N LEU A 739 -41.93 2.32 5.77
CA LEU A 739 -41.95 1.22 4.81
C LEU A 739 -43.39 0.83 4.44
N PRO A 740 -43.66 0.64 3.13
CA PRO A 740 -44.99 0.27 2.65
C PRO A 740 -45.41 -1.15 3.09
N PRO A 741 -46.72 -1.45 3.11
CA PRO A 741 -47.20 -2.81 3.28
C PRO A 741 -46.85 -3.67 2.06
N VAL A 742 -46.80 -4.99 2.24
CA VAL A 742 -46.53 -5.93 1.14
C VAL A 742 -47.74 -5.99 0.20
N THR A 743 -47.55 -5.63 -1.06
CA THR A 743 -48.59 -5.78 -2.09
C THR A 743 -48.66 -7.24 -2.55
N ALA A 744 -49.82 -7.88 -2.42
CA ALA A 744 -50.00 -9.25 -2.88
C ALA A 744 -49.90 -9.34 -4.41
N LYS A 745 -48.88 -10.05 -4.92
CA LYS A 745 -48.69 -10.27 -6.36
C LYS A 745 -49.84 -11.15 -6.90
N ALA A 746 -50.56 -10.66 -7.92
CA ALA A 746 -51.56 -11.47 -8.59
C ALA A 746 -50.90 -12.72 -9.22
N PRO A 747 -51.50 -13.92 -9.13
CA PRO A 747 -50.90 -15.13 -9.67
C PRO A 747 -50.73 -15.01 -11.19
N THR A 748 -49.51 -15.23 -11.68
CA THR A 748 -49.21 -15.26 -13.11
C THR A 748 -49.97 -16.39 -13.78
N SER A 749 -50.93 -16.04 -14.63
CA SER A 749 -51.69 -17.00 -15.42
C SER A 749 -50.78 -17.73 -16.40
N THR A 750 -50.85 -19.07 -16.37
CA THR A 750 -50.20 -19.95 -17.33
C THR A 750 -50.63 -19.57 -18.77
N PRO A 751 -49.74 -19.57 -19.79
CA PRO A 751 -50.12 -19.19 -21.15
C PRO A 751 -51.13 -20.19 -21.75
N GLY A 752 -52.40 -19.80 -21.75
CA GLY A 752 -53.49 -20.49 -22.44
C GLY A 752 -53.55 -20.11 -23.93
N THR A 753 -53.90 -21.10 -24.74
CA THR A 753 -54.06 -21.09 -26.21
C THR A 753 -54.79 -19.84 -26.76
N PRO A 754 -54.38 -19.27 -27.91
CA PRO A 754 -54.96 -18.03 -28.42
C PRO A 754 -56.38 -18.19 -28.98
N SER A 755 -57.22 -17.18 -28.75
CA SER A 755 -58.51 -16.98 -29.43
C SER A 755 -58.57 -15.59 -30.09
N GLU A 756 -59.37 -15.49 -31.15
CA GLU A 756 -59.32 -14.43 -32.18
C GLU A 756 -59.81 -13.03 -31.73
N PRO A 757 -59.43 -11.95 -32.46
CA PRO A 757 -59.60 -10.58 -32.00
C PRO A 757 -61.01 -10.02 -32.20
N SER A 758 -61.62 -9.52 -31.12
CA SER A 758 -62.81 -8.66 -31.20
C SER A 758 -62.43 -7.19 -31.33
N THR A 759 -62.74 -6.60 -32.48
CA THR A 759 -62.65 -5.15 -32.71
C THR A 759 -63.66 -4.37 -31.85
N ASN A 760 -63.23 -3.28 -31.20
CA ASN A 760 -63.90 -1.98 -31.23
C ASN A 760 -63.08 -0.87 -30.53
N ALA A 761 -63.26 0.36 -31.03
CA ALA A 761 -62.53 1.60 -30.70
C ALA A 761 -63.04 2.25 -29.37
N PRO A 762 -62.56 3.44 -28.91
CA PRO A 762 -61.67 4.41 -29.57
C PRO A 762 -60.54 5.05 -28.72
N ALA A 763 -59.66 5.78 -29.40
CA ALA A 763 -58.60 6.59 -28.79
C ALA A 763 -59.13 7.91 -28.18
N PRO A 764 -58.64 8.33 -27.00
CA PRO A 764 -58.75 9.70 -26.53
C PRO A 764 -57.50 10.51 -26.91
N SER A 765 -57.72 11.65 -27.56
CA SER A 765 -56.73 12.72 -27.70
C SER A 765 -56.53 13.44 -26.37
N GLY A 766 -55.28 13.82 -26.07
CA GLY A 766 -54.93 14.52 -24.82
C GLY A 766 -53.56 15.17 -24.89
N GLN A 767 -53.48 16.38 -25.46
CA GLN A 767 -52.27 17.18 -25.40
C GLN A 767 -51.99 17.63 -23.96
N THR A 768 -50.83 17.28 -23.41
CA THR A 768 -50.30 17.93 -22.21
C THR A 768 -49.10 18.79 -22.62
N ARG A 769 -49.14 20.08 -22.26
CA ARG A 769 -48.12 21.07 -22.62
C ARG A 769 -46.79 20.78 -21.90
N LEU A 770 -45.74 20.51 -22.66
CA LEU A 770 -44.36 20.63 -22.20
C LEU A 770 -43.97 22.12 -22.13
N THR A 771 -43.71 22.62 -20.93
CA THR A 771 -43.00 23.89 -20.74
C THR A 771 -41.51 23.65 -20.84
N LEU A 772 -40.92 24.00 -21.98
CA LEU A 772 -39.48 24.07 -22.18
C LEU A 772 -38.85 25.07 -21.18
N SER A 773 -37.83 24.63 -20.45
CA SER A 773 -36.79 25.50 -19.90
C SER A 773 -35.43 24.98 -20.39
N LEU A 774 -34.56 25.88 -20.85
CA LEU A 774 -33.43 25.55 -21.70
C LEU A 774 -32.29 24.85 -20.93
N LEU A 775 -31.80 23.75 -21.49
CA LEU A 775 -30.40 23.34 -21.38
C LEU A 775 -29.83 23.27 -22.79
N LEU A 776 -28.86 24.15 -23.08
CA LEU A 776 -28.22 24.29 -24.38
C LEU A 776 -26.73 23.93 -24.24
N SER A 777 -26.29 22.92 -25.00
CA SER A 777 -24.88 22.53 -25.21
C SER A 777 -24.11 22.06 -23.96
N VAL A 778 -23.16 21.13 -24.02
CA VAL A 778 -22.24 20.79 -25.13
C VAL A 778 -22.04 19.27 -25.24
N PHE A 779 -22.23 18.70 -26.44
CA PHE A 779 -21.47 17.56 -26.98
C PHE A 779 -21.89 17.39 -28.46
N PRO A 780 -20.97 17.57 -29.41
CA PRO A 780 -20.43 16.38 -30.08
C PRO A 780 -18.95 16.51 -30.51
N MET A 781 -18.05 15.80 -29.83
CA MET A 781 -16.72 15.46 -30.36
C MET A 781 -16.35 14.03 -29.95
N ALA A 782 -16.91 13.05 -30.66
CA ALA A 782 -16.64 11.62 -30.43
C ALA A 782 -16.39 10.82 -31.73
N ILE A 783 -16.23 11.48 -32.88
CA ILE A 783 -16.06 10.83 -34.20
C ILE A 783 -14.77 11.29 -34.92
N ALA A 784 -14.03 12.28 -34.41
CA ALA A 784 -12.81 12.79 -35.05
C ALA A 784 -11.54 11.96 -34.76
N SER A 785 -11.51 11.18 -33.67
CA SER A 785 -10.28 10.52 -33.19
C SER A 785 -10.06 9.10 -33.72
N LEU A 786 -10.89 8.61 -34.65
CA LEU A 786 -10.79 7.24 -35.20
C LEU A 786 -10.20 7.17 -36.63
N LEU A 787 -9.64 8.27 -37.14
CA LEU A 787 -9.02 8.35 -38.48
C LEU A 787 -7.58 8.89 -38.48
N LEU A 788 -6.97 9.05 -37.29
CA LEU A 788 -5.55 9.39 -37.13
C LEU A 788 -4.96 8.64 -35.92
N LEU A 789 -4.81 7.31 -36.10
CA LEU A 789 -3.88 6.44 -35.37
C LEU A 789 -3.58 5.22 -36.25
#